data_AF-A0A5D0S8M1-F1
#
_entry.id   AF-A0A5D0S8M1-F1
#
_cell.length_a   1.000
_cell.length_b   1.000
_cell.length_c   1.000
_cell.angle_alpha   90.00
_cell.angle_beta   90.00
_cell.angle_gamma   90.00
#
_symmetry.space_group_name_H-M   'P 1'
#
loop_
_entity.id
_entity.type
_entity.pdbx_description
1 polymer ?
#
loop_
_entity_poly.entity_id
_entity_poly.type
_entity_poly.pdbx_seq_one_letter_code
_entity_poly.pdbx_strand_id
1 'polypeptide(L)'
;MDHNTRILGAIECPTCPEDRRIRNTWFPGKIVTDRVMADEQTYFLSRANRHTRLLHGWGVVCGLHVSEHPNPACREQWVVVQPGAAVDCCGRDIRVDTPTLFDFRAAFLADWQRNNGAGVEPDDQPHRLEIVLHYAECPTEPVPVHFEGCAPGGESCLPDRIAEGFELGLRVDRPLPEPDLAGLSVAWSSTISRVGAMRAVTDETRLFILAEGPQASVISAALDTGTLLDVAAFPGFDPREMAVSGDGAHLFLILAPQGGGDPELHVLDANDLAAAPLQTLALTGGDGGPLGLLALPDGRLAVAVGAADEVRIWGSDVTGNAPPAAPAVLGVASAPGPMALPPGPATHAYIAATQDAEIAAIRLSDLAVVVLALGTGGTARPTALTASRRAGTDTLAIVDGSDDSVHLVSVQPEAANPADQIAPIGAPRTDLAAPPAAVALSPGGATVAVLSKMPDGSSAVQVAPVNRIALDEPVAFSAPEPVEGAPRALAFEGPTTLLATHDGAGGPSGGVAVLALSGTDCRDHLSADTCPQCGPDDVLVLATIPEYRFGDAVDAADLDHGPARRELASTWALQRTLLCLLDQPMDPASEGPAGPQGPAGPPGPQGESGAQSEPGPQGEPGPAGPPGAQGEPGPQGPPGGWPRLDLPRIVALGWPHGERLGPNQPAFQVILRHGLLVAFDPGHLVLAETFHEHSVQLLRANAEPRDSRFTYSCWCQVDAVVTGLRLERGCGDLIDDAPPFDEDVTAGPVSALRIVPGRRGVEGELQPLPGLWEPGRYRVVLDGHHILGEREVEVPDPTDPENRIVVRPGLDADHFSPGLQAGRCPTGDAIEGGRFLSWFTVTGDQG
;
A
#
# COMPACT_ATOMS: atom_id res chain seq x y z
N MET A 1 -35.08 -4.74 13.88
CA MET A 1 -35.16 -5.79 12.84
C MET A 1 -33.81 -5.80 12.14
N ASP A 2 -33.02 -6.84 12.45
CA ASP A 2 -31.74 -7.30 11.89
C ASP A 2 -30.70 -6.30 11.36
N HIS A 3 -29.86 -5.83 12.29
CA HIS A 3 -28.48 -5.41 12.05
C HIS A 3 -27.56 -6.65 12.01
N ASN A 4 -27.48 -7.40 10.90
CA ASN A 4 -26.32 -8.26 10.64
C ASN A 4 -26.18 -8.87 9.22
N THR A 5 -26.70 -8.24 8.17
CA THR A 5 -26.60 -8.79 6.81
C THR A 5 -26.30 -7.73 5.76
N ARG A 6 -25.07 -7.21 5.79
CA ARG A 6 -24.34 -6.80 4.58
C ARG A 6 -23.04 -7.59 4.52
N ILE A 7 -23.19 -8.90 4.40
CA ILE A 7 -22.10 -9.83 4.08
C ILE A 7 -21.93 -9.76 2.56
N LEU A 8 -20.74 -9.34 2.13
CA LEU A 8 -20.16 -9.55 0.79
C LEU A 8 -21.07 -9.11 -0.37
N GLY A 9 -20.91 -7.86 -0.82
CA GLY A 9 -21.17 -7.58 -2.23
C GLY A 9 -20.38 -8.60 -3.06
N ALA A 10 -21.07 -9.40 -3.87
CA ALA A 10 -20.43 -10.43 -4.66
C ALA A 10 -19.32 -9.77 -5.49
N ILE A 11 -18.07 -10.17 -5.25
CA ILE A 11 -16.96 -9.82 -6.15
C ILE A 11 -17.27 -10.52 -7.47
N GLU A 12 -17.87 -9.79 -8.41
CA GLU A 12 -18.09 -10.28 -9.75
C GLU A 12 -16.72 -10.40 -10.44
N CYS A 13 -16.34 -11.63 -10.76
CA CYS A 13 -15.12 -11.87 -11.53
C CYS A 13 -15.33 -11.36 -12.97
N PRO A 14 -14.54 -10.39 -13.47
CA PRO A 14 -14.71 -9.89 -14.82
C PRO A 14 -14.53 -11.01 -15.85
N THR A 15 -15.47 -11.13 -16.78
CA THR A 15 -15.44 -12.12 -17.86
C THR A 15 -14.32 -11.78 -18.84
N CYS A 16 -13.38 -12.70 -19.03
CA CYS A 16 -12.30 -12.54 -20.01
C CYS A 16 -12.74 -13.07 -21.37
N PRO A 17 -12.37 -12.42 -22.48
CA PRO A 17 -12.69 -12.90 -23.82
C PRO A 17 -12.10 -14.29 -24.14
N GLU A 18 -11.05 -14.71 -23.43
CA GLU A 18 -10.26 -15.92 -23.75
C GLU A 18 -10.03 -16.86 -22.55
N ASP A 19 -11.02 -17.01 -21.65
CA ASP A 19 -10.89 -17.98 -20.55
C ASP A 19 -11.08 -19.44 -21.03
N ARG A 20 -10.15 -19.93 -21.85
CA ARG A 20 -10.12 -21.33 -22.30
C ARG A 20 -9.55 -22.21 -21.20
N ARG A 21 -10.42 -22.66 -20.29
CA ARG A 21 -10.13 -23.68 -19.26
C ARG A 21 -10.18 -25.11 -19.79
N ILE A 22 -9.72 -25.32 -21.03
CA ILE A 22 -9.74 -26.62 -21.69
C ILE A 22 -8.29 -27.00 -21.98
N ARG A 23 -7.84 -28.12 -21.43
CA ARG A 23 -6.51 -28.67 -21.67
C ARG A 23 -6.58 -29.80 -22.70
N ASN A 24 -5.58 -29.87 -23.55
CA ASN A 24 -5.41 -30.95 -24.50
C ASN A 24 -5.12 -32.30 -23.79
N THR A 25 -5.88 -33.35 -24.09
CA THR A 25 -5.61 -34.71 -23.60
C THR A 25 -4.84 -35.53 -24.63
N TRP A 26 -3.68 -36.04 -24.23
CA TRP A 26 -2.79 -36.83 -25.08
C TRP A 26 -3.12 -38.33 -25.01
N PHE A 27 -3.20 -38.99 -26.16
CA PHE A 27 -3.37 -40.45 -26.25
C PHE A 27 -2.76 -41.00 -27.56
N PRO A 28 -2.35 -42.29 -27.59
CA PRO A 28 -1.78 -42.90 -28.78
C PRO A 28 -2.75 -42.87 -29.97
N GLY A 29 -2.25 -42.50 -31.15
CA GLY A 29 -3.05 -42.42 -32.37
C GLY A 29 -3.89 -41.14 -32.53
N LYS A 30 -3.77 -40.19 -31.59
CA LYS A 30 -4.40 -38.87 -31.73
C LYS A 30 -3.79 -38.09 -32.89
N ILE A 31 -4.65 -37.55 -33.76
CA ILE A 31 -4.24 -36.60 -34.80
C ILE A 31 -3.96 -35.24 -34.15
N VAL A 32 -2.74 -34.73 -34.33
CA VAL A 32 -2.32 -33.41 -33.85
C VAL A 32 -2.38 -32.45 -35.03
N THR A 33 -3.23 -31.45 -34.93
CA THR A 33 -3.32 -30.36 -35.91
C THR A 33 -2.75 -29.07 -35.31
N ASP A 34 -2.52 -28.08 -36.16
CA ASP A 34 -2.23 -26.69 -35.77
C ASP A 34 -3.21 -26.18 -34.69
N ARG A 35 -4.51 -26.44 -34.86
CA ARG A 35 -5.53 -26.10 -33.87
C ARG A 35 -5.29 -26.76 -32.50
N VAL A 36 -4.87 -28.02 -32.45
CA VAL A 36 -4.62 -28.73 -31.19
C VAL A 36 -3.43 -28.11 -30.45
N MET A 37 -2.39 -27.72 -31.17
CA MET A 37 -1.22 -27.04 -30.59
C MET A 37 -1.56 -25.61 -30.14
N ALA A 38 -2.33 -24.87 -30.95
CA ALA A 38 -2.79 -23.53 -30.61
C ALA A 38 -3.71 -23.55 -29.37
N ASP A 39 -4.65 -24.50 -29.28
CA ASP A 39 -5.54 -24.65 -28.12
C ASP A 39 -4.73 -24.92 -26.82
N GLU A 40 -3.63 -25.67 -26.91
CA GLU A 40 -2.73 -25.92 -25.77
C GLU A 40 -1.88 -24.70 -25.40
N GLN A 41 -1.37 -23.96 -26.38
CA GLN A 41 -0.66 -22.69 -26.14
C GLN A 41 -1.57 -21.67 -25.45
N THR A 42 -2.80 -21.48 -25.97
CA THR A 42 -3.80 -20.60 -25.35
C THR A 42 -4.08 -21.02 -23.90
N TYR A 43 -4.22 -22.32 -23.61
CA TYR A 43 -4.45 -22.78 -22.24
C TYR A 43 -3.37 -22.31 -21.25
N PHE A 44 -2.09 -22.43 -21.63
CA PHE A 44 -0.98 -22.02 -20.77
C PHE A 44 -0.88 -20.50 -20.62
N LEU A 45 -1.05 -19.74 -21.71
CA LEU A 45 -1.07 -18.27 -21.69
C LEU A 45 -2.23 -17.75 -20.85
N SER A 46 -3.46 -18.23 -21.08
CA SER A 46 -4.63 -17.85 -20.27
C SER A 46 -4.44 -18.21 -18.80
N ARG A 47 -3.74 -19.32 -18.48
CA ARG A 47 -3.42 -19.68 -17.09
C ARG A 47 -2.41 -18.73 -16.45
N ALA A 48 -1.35 -18.38 -17.16
CA ALA A 48 -0.32 -17.44 -16.67
C ALA A 48 -0.92 -16.05 -16.47
N ASN A 49 -1.63 -15.52 -17.47
CA ASN A 49 -2.24 -14.20 -17.41
C ASN A 49 -3.26 -14.09 -16.25
N ARG A 50 -4.06 -15.15 -16.01
CA ARG A 50 -4.94 -15.21 -14.84
C ARG A 50 -4.16 -15.19 -13.53
N HIS A 51 -3.03 -15.91 -13.44
CA HIS A 51 -2.20 -15.91 -12.23
C HIS A 51 -1.62 -14.52 -11.96
N THR A 52 -1.04 -13.88 -12.98
CA THR A 52 -0.49 -12.54 -12.87
C THR A 52 -1.56 -11.53 -12.47
N ARG A 53 -2.69 -11.51 -13.20
CA ARG A 53 -3.77 -10.55 -12.91
C ARG A 53 -4.42 -10.76 -11.55
N LEU A 54 -4.70 -12.00 -11.13
CA LEU A 54 -5.42 -12.28 -9.89
C LEU A 54 -4.54 -12.16 -8.64
N LEU A 55 -3.24 -12.39 -8.75
CA LEU A 55 -2.33 -12.33 -7.59
C LEU A 55 -1.55 -11.02 -7.50
N HIS A 56 -1.32 -10.35 -8.63
CA HIS A 56 -0.49 -9.15 -8.68
C HIS A 56 -1.27 -7.91 -9.11
N GLY A 57 -2.36 -8.05 -9.85
CA GLY A 57 -3.13 -6.93 -10.40
C GLY A 57 -2.60 -6.47 -11.76
N TRP A 58 -2.74 -5.18 -12.05
CA TRP A 58 -2.28 -4.53 -13.29
C TRP A 58 -1.70 -3.14 -12.96
N GLY A 59 -0.73 -2.66 -13.74
CA GLY A 59 -0.04 -1.38 -13.56
C GLY A 59 1.45 -1.45 -13.91
N VAL A 60 2.17 -0.33 -13.71
CA VAL A 60 3.63 -0.26 -13.86
C VAL A 60 4.28 -0.96 -12.67
N VAL A 61 5.19 -1.90 -12.90
CA VAL A 61 5.87 -2.66 -11.84
C VAL A 61 7.12 -1.92 -11.36
N CYS A 62 7.89 -1.39 -12.31
CA CYS A 62 9.07 -0.57 -12.06
C CYS A 62 9.51 0.18 -13.32
N GLY A 63 10.21 1.30 -13.15
CA GLY A 63 10.76 2.07 -14.27
C GLY A 63 9.68 2.73 -15.12
N LEU A 64 9.82 2.66 -16.44
CA LEU A 64 8.91 3.26 -17.43
C LEU A 64 8.65 4.77 -17.22
N HIS A 65 9.62 5.45 -16.60
CA HIS A 65 9.56 6.88 -16.40
C HIS A 65 9.71 7.59 -17.75
N VAL A 66 8.88 8.58 -18.01
CA VAL A 66 9.01 9.44 -19.20
C VAL A 66 9.83 10.65 -18.84
N SER A 67 10.90 10.92 -19.59
CA SER A 67 11.77 12.08 -19.40
C SER A 67 11.85 12.92 -20.68
N GLU A 68 12.15 14.21 -20.52
CA GLU A 68 12.46 15.11 -21.63
C GLU A 68 13.61 14.57 -22.51
N HIS A 69 13.64 15.00 -23.77
CA HIS A 69 14.75 14.65 -24.64
C HIS A 69 16.05 15.38 -24.23
N PRO A 70 17.21 14.69 -24.14
CA PRO A 70 18.46 15.32 -23.69
C PRO A 70 18.94 16.49 -24.57
N ASN A 71 18.62 16.46 -25.86
CA ASN A 71 18.83 17.58 -26.79
C ASN A 71 17.60 18.51 -26.80
N PRO A 72 17.72 19.78 -26.38
CA PRO A 72 16.62 20.75 -26.40
C PRO A 72 15.95 20.93 -27.76
N ALA A 73 16.71 20.85 -28.85
CA ALA A 73 16.17 21.01 -30.21
C ALA A 73 15.20 19.89 -30.63
N CYS A 74 15.13 18.79 -29.87
CA CYS A 74 14.24 17.66 -30.17
C CYS A 74 13.04 17.59 -29.23
N ARG A 75 12.94 18.46 -28.22
CA ARG A 75 11.89 18.42 -27.19
C ARG A 75 10.50 18.81 -27.69
N GLU A 76 10.42 19.49 -28.84
CA GLU A 76 9.17 19.79 -29.55
C GLU A 76 8.54 18.57 -30.23
N GLN A 77 9.25 17.43 -30.27
CA GLN A 77 8.81 16.25 -31.04
C GLN A 77 8.97 14.94 -30.27
N TRP A 78 10.02 14.81 -29.46
CA TRP A 78 10.40 13.55 -28.85
C TRP A 78 10.44 13.61 -27.32
N VAL A 79 9.97 12.53 -26.70
CA VAL A 79 10.23 12.20 -25.28
C VAL A 79 10.92 10.85 -25.17
N VAL A 80 11.55 10.57 -24.04
CA VAL A 80 12.27 9.31 -23.78
C VAL A 80 11.53 8.51 -22.73
N VAL A 81 11.08 7.30 -23.09
CA VAL A 81 10.55 6.32 -22.13
C VAL A 81 11.70 5.46 -21.64
N GLN A 82 11.95 5.47 -20.32
CA GLN A 82 13.02 4.71 -19.70
C GLN A 82 12.69 3.21 -19.61
N PRO A 83 13.70 2.34 -19.52
CA PRO A 83 13.48 0.91 -19.30
C PRO A 83 12.63 0.61 -18.07
N GLY A 84 11.85 -0.46 -18.14
CA GLY A 84 10.99 -0.87 -17.05
C GLY A 84 10.06 -2.01 -17.43
N ALA A 85 9.20 -2.37 -16.49
CA ALA A 85 8.24 -3.46 -16.64
C ALA A 85 6.86 -3.03 -16.16
N ALA A 86 5.84 -3.62 -16.77
CA ALA A 86 4.44 -3.38 -16.47
C ALA A 86 3.61 -4.64 -16.69
N VAL A 87 2.42 -4.67 -16.08
CA VAL A 87 1.41 -5.70 -16.30
C VAL A 87 0.15 -5.00 -16.78
N ASP A 88 -0.38 -5.40 -17.93
CA ASP A 88 -1.63 -4.82 -18.43
C ASP A 88 -2.88 -5.40 -17.74
N CYS A 89 -4.04 -4.89 -18.11
CA CYS A 89 -5.31 -5.20 -17.49
C CYS A 89 -5.76 -6.65 -17.83
N CYS A 90 -5.23 -7.23 -18.92
CA CYS A 90 -5.38 -8.64 -19.26
C CYS A 90 -4.44 -9.59 -18.49
N GLY A 91 -3.45 -9.05 -17.75
CA GLY A 91 -2.44 -9.82 -17.04
C GLY A 91 -1.23 -10.22 -17.89
N ARG A 92 -1.02 -9.55 -19.03
CA ARG A 92 0.14 -9.75 -19.91
C ARG A 92 1.30 -8.88 -19.41
N ASP A 93 2.49 -9.46 -19.44
CA ASP A 93 3.71 -8.76 -19.04
C ASP A 93 4.21 -7.90 -20.20
N ILE A 94 4.49 -6.62 -19.92
CA ILE A 94 5.07 -5.67 -20.86
C ILE A 94 6.46 -5.29 -20.37
N ARG A 95 7.45 -5.36 -21.26
CA ARG A 95 8.84 -5.06 -20.92
C ARG A 95 9.46 -4.11 -21.92
N VAL A 96 10.02 -3.02 -21.41
CA VAL A 96 10.81 -2.04 -22.16
C VAL A 96 12.25 -2.19 -21.70
N ASP A 97 13.10 -2.80 -22.53
CA ASP A 97 14.48 -3.13 -22.13
C ASP A 97 15.47 -1.98 -22.34
N THR A 98 15.16 -1.04 -23.25
CA THR A 98 16.05 0.07 -23.61
C THR A 98 15.31 1.40 -23.65
N PRO A 99 16.00 2.53 -23.38
CA PRO A 99 15.40 3.85 -23.55
C PRO A 99 14.81 4.00 -24.96
N THR A 100 13.52 4.29 -25.03
CA THR A 100 12.76 4.31 -26.29
C THR A 100 12.29 5.74 -26.57
N LEU A 101 12.59 6.24 -27.78
CA LEU A 101 12.14 7.54 -28.24
C LEU A 101 10.69 7.46 -28.72
N PHE A 102 9.85 8.38 -28.27
CA PHE A 102 8.45 8.47 -28.67
C PHE A 102 8.16 9.82 -29.32
N ASP A 103 7.64 9.78 -30.55
CA ASP A 103 7.23 10.97 -31.31
C ASP A 103 5.81 11.38 -30.89
N PHE A 104 5.70 12.07 -29.76
CA PHE A 104 4.39 12.48 -29.23
C PHE A 104 3.71 13.51 -30.15
N ARG A 105 4.48 14.32 -30.88
CA ARG A 105 3.94 15.31 -31.82
C ARG A 105 3.29 14.66 -33.03
N ALA A 106 3.94 13.66 -33.62
CA ALA A 106 3.34 12.89 -34.72
C ALA A 106 2.12 12.10 -34.26
N ALA A 107 2.16 11.51 -33.05
CA ALA A 107 1.03 10.81 -32.46
C ALA A 107 -0.18 11.74 -32.25
N PHE A 108 0.05 12.96 -31.74
CA PHE A 108 -0.99 13.98 -31.58
C PHE A 108 -1.61 14.38 -32.92
N LEU A 109 -0.78 14.65 -33.94
CA LEU A 109 -1.27 15.01 -35.27
C LEU A 109 -2.11 13.88 -35.88
N ALA A 110 -1.67 12.63 -35.72
CA ALA A 110 -2.41 11.47 -36.21
C ALA A 110 -3.77 11.33 -35.52
N ASP A 111 -3.84 11.54 -34.20
CA ASP A 111 -5.10 11.51 -33.45
C ASP A 111 -6.04 12.66 -33.84
N TRP A 112 -5.51 13.88 -33.92
CA TRP A 112 -6.25 15.06 -34.36
C TRP A 112 -6.89 14.85 -35.73
N GLN A 113 -6.13 14.34 -36.70
CA GLN A 113 -6.62 14.09 -38.06
C GLN A 113 -7.65 12.96 -38.13
N ARG A 114 -7.55 11.94 -37.26
CA ARG A 114 -8.59 10.90 -37.15
C ARG A 114 -9.92 11.49 -36.69
N ASN A 115 -9.89 12.44 -35.74
CA ASN A 115 -11.09 13.00 -35.13
C ASN A 115 -11.68 14.20 -35.89
N ASN A 116 -10.84 14.98 -36.59
CA ASN A 116 -11.24 16.23 -37.27
C ASN A 116 -11.20 16.16 -38.80
N GLY A 117 -10.66 15.08 -39.37
CA GLY A 117 -10.54 14.85 -40.81
C GLY A 117 -9.10 14.92 -41.32
N ALA A 118 -8.82 14.15 -42.38
CA ALA A 118 -7.48 14.06 -42.95
C ALA A 118 -6.98 15.40 -43.50
N GLY A 119 -5.76 15.80 -43.11
CA GLY A 119 -5.12 17.04 -43.56
C GLY A 119 -5.59 18.31 -42.87
N VAL A 120 -6.40 18.21 -41.82
CA VAL A 120 -6.75 19.34 -40.94
C VAL A 120 -5.58 19.60 -39.99
N GLU A 121 -5.15 20.86 -39.90
CA GLU A 121 -4.12 21.29 -38.94
C GLU A 121 -4.70 21.36 -37.52
N PRO A 122 -3.90 21.08 -36.47
CA PRO A 122 -4.29 21.29 -35.09
C PRO A 122 -4.62 22.75 -34.76
N ASP A 123 -5.49 22.96 -33.76
CA ASP A 123 -5.73 24.28 -33.22
C ASP A 123 -4.64 24.71 -32.22
N ASP A 124 -4.75 25.94 -31.72
CA ASP A 124 -3.83 26.54 -30.73
C ASP A 124 -4.49 26.61 -29.34
N GLN A 125 -5.38 25.67 -29.02
CA GLN A 125 -5.91 25.52 -27.66
C GLN A 125 -4.98 24.60 -26.84
N PRO A 126 -4.95 24.77 -25.51
CA PRO A 126 -4.28 23.81 -24.65
C PRO A 126 -5.05 22.48 -24.64
N HIS A 127 -4.32 21.38 -24.78
CA HIS A 127 -4.83 20.01 -24.74
C HIS A 127 -4.13 19.21 -23.65
N ARG A 128 -4.86 18.28 -23.04
CA ARG A 128 -4.26 17.31 -22.11
C ARG A 128 -3.80 16.08 -22.89
N LEU A 129 -2.53 15.72 -22.76
CA LEU A 129 -1.98 14.52 -23.39
C LEU A 129 -1.66 13.44 -22.36
N GLU A 130 -2.07 12.20 -22.60
CA GLU A 130 -1.62 11.03 -21.84
C GLU A 130 -0.73 10.18 -22.75
N ILE A 131 0.52 9.96 -22.35
CA ILE A 131 1.43 9.02 -23.01
C ILE A 131 1.12 7.64 -22.48
N VAL A 132 0.78 6.72 -23.39
CA VAL A 132 0.30 5.39 -23.02
C VAL A 132 1.16 4.27 -23.59
N LEU A 133 1.15 3.14 -22.90
CA LEU A 133 1.84 1.90 -23.25
C LEU A 133 0.83 0.77 -23.38
N HIS A 134 0.91 0.00 -24.45
CA HIS A 134 0.10 -1.20 -24.63
C HIS A 134 0.92 -2.38 -25.15
N TYR A 135 0.47 -3.58 -24.79
CA TYR A 135 1.04 -4.83 -25.25
C TYR A 135 0.76 -5.02 -26.75
N ALA A 136 1.77 -5.46 -27.50
CA ALA A 136 1.67 -5.68 -28.93
C ALA A 136 2.26 -7.04 -29.34
N GLU A 137 1.59 -7.73 -30.26
CA GLU A 137 2.09 -8.95 -30.90
C GLU A 137 2.43 -8.67 -32.35
N CYS A 138 3.67 -8.94 -32.73
CA CYS A 138 4.17 -8.74 -34.07
C CYS A 138 4.43 -10.10 -34.73
N PRO A 139 3.68 -10.45 -35.79
CA PRO A 139 4.01 -11.58 -36.64
C PRO A 139 5.41 -11.39 -37.25
N THR A 140 6.29 -12.36 -37.08
CA THR A 140 7.67 -12.33 -37.57
C THR A 140 7.98 -13.58 -38.39
N GLU A 141 9.05 -13.51 -39.18
CA GLU A 141 9.54 -14.64 -39.99
C GLU A 141 8.47 -15.19 -40.95
N PRO A 142 8.00 -14.40 -41.95
CA PRO A 142 7.00 -14.88 -42.89
C PRO A 142 7.54 -16.04 -43.74
N VAL A 143 6.86 -17.18 -43.71
CA VAL A 143 7.21 -18.40 -44.43
C VAL A 143 6.12 -18.80 -45.43
N PRO A 144 6.47 -19.25 -46.65
CA PRO A 144 5.48 -19.69 -47.63
C PRO A 144 4.68 -20.92 -47.16
N VAL A 145 3.37 -20.91 -47.31
CA VAL A 145 2.50 -22.06 -46.97
C VAL A 145 2.51 -23.07 -48.12
N HIS A 146 2.91 -24.32 -47.85
CA HIS A 146 3.01 -25.37 -48.87
C HIS A 146 1.66 -26.03 -49.25
N PHE A 147 0.61 -25.86 -48.45
CA PHE A 147 -0.72 -26.40 -48.70
C PHE A 147 -1.81 -25.39 -48.33
N GLU A 148 -2.26 -24.57 -49.29
CA GLU A 148 -3.53 -23.87 -49.16
C GLU A 148 -4.64 -24.77 -49.69
N GLY A 149 -5.53 -25.21 -48.80
CA GLY A 149 -6.77 -25.86 -49.20
C GLY A 149 -7.65 -24.88 -49.99
N CYS A 150 -7.76 -25.07 -51.30
CA CYS A 150 -8.73 -24.46 -52.23
C CYS A 150 -9.11 -22.98 -52.00
N ALA A 151 -8.21 -22.13 -51.50
CA ALA A 151 -8.40 -20.69 -51.45
C ALA A 151 -7.90 -20.07 -52.77
N PRO A 152 -8.69 -19.20 -53.43
CA PRO A 152 -8.28 -18.59 -54.69
C PRO A 152 -7.36 -17.40 -54.44
N GLY A 153 -6.05 -17.63 -54.46
CA GLY A 153 -5.03 -16.58 -54.43
C GLY A 153 -3.67 -17.13 -54.01
N GLY A 154 -2.77 -17.38 -54.97
CA GLY A 154 -1.49 -18.03 -54.73
C GLY A 154 -0.52 -17.21 -53.86
N GLU A 155 0.24 -17.96 -53.05
CA GLU A 155 1.34 -17.53 -52.18
C GLU A 155 0.93 -16.68 -50.97
N SER A 156 0.12 -17.24 -50.06
CA SER A 156 0.10 -16.72 -48.68
C SER A 156 1.38 -17.14 -47.95
N CYS A 157 2.15 -16.15 -47.52
CA CYS A 157 3.12 -16.34 -46.45
C CYS A 157 2.38 -16.24 -45.12
N LEU A 158 2.64 -17.16 -44.19
CA LEU A 158 2.19 -17.08 -42.80
C LEU A 158 3.38 -16.81 -41.89
N PRO A 159 3.19 -16.15 -40.74
CA PRO A 159 4.27 -15.94 -39.78
C PRO A 159 4.72 -17.27 -39.15
N ASP A 160 6.02 -17.52 -39.09
CA ASP A 160 6.60 -18.65 -38.34
C ASP A 160 6.56 -18.38 -36.82
N ARG A 161 6.63 -17.10 -36.42
CA ARG A 161 6.70 -16.69 -35.00
C ARG A 161 5.85 -15.48 -34.71
N ILE A 162 5.43 -15.36 -33.46
CA ILE A 162 4.85 -14.13 -32.89
C ILE A 162 5.88 -13.59 -31.91
N ALA A 163 6.32 -12.35 -32.13
CA ALA A 163 7.15 -11.61 -31.20
C ALA A 163 6.25 -10.76 -30.30
N GLU A 164 6.35 -10.97 -29.00
CA GLU A 164 5.68 -10.15 -28.00
C GLU A 164 6.50 -8.86 -27.77
N GLY A 165 5.81 -7.74 -27.60
CA GLY A 165 6.43 -6.44 -27.45
C GLY A 165 5.44 -5.40 -26.94
N PHE A 166 5.72 -4.15 -27.28
CA PHE A 166 4.90 -3.02 -26.86
C PHE A 166 4.80 -1.98 -27.95
N GLU A 167 3.78 -1.15 -27.86
CA GLU A 167 3.63 0.04 -28.67
C GLU A 167 3.30 1.23 -27.76
N LEU A 168 3.80 2.40 -28.14
CA LEU A 168 3.58 3.65 -27.43
C LEU A 168 2.52 4.44 -28.19
N GLY A 169 1.58 5.03 -27.45
CA GLY A 169 0.48 5.78 -28.00
C GLY A 169 0.24 7.08 -27.25
N LEU A 170 -0.77 7.81 -27.71
CA LEU A 170 -1.22 9.06 -27.12
C LEU A 170 -2.75 9.04 -26.97
N ARG A 171 -3.26 9.53 -25.84
CA ARG A 171 -4.67 9.91 -25.69
C ARG A 171 -4.75 11.42 -25.50
N VAL A 172 -5.70 12.05 -26.18
CA VAL A 172 -5.91 13.51 -26.18
C VAL A 172 -7.23 13.82 -25.49
N ASP A 173 -7.21 14.78 -24.56
CA ASP A 173 -8.38 15.35 -23.86
C ASP A 173 -9.33 14.34 -23.21
N ARG A 174 -8.84 13.14 -22.91
CA ARG A 174 -9.61 12.17 -22.13
C ARG A 174 -9.94 12.81 -20.78
N PRO A 175 -11.22 12.96 -20.37
CA PRO A 175 -11.56 13.42 -19.03
C PRO A 175 -10.74 12.62 -18.03
N LEU A 176 -9.99 13.32 -17.16
CA LEU A 176 -9.32 12.61 -16.07
C LEU A 176 -10.39 11.74 -15.40
N PRO A 177 -10.13 10.45 -15.13
CA PRO A 177 -10.93 9.82 -14.09
C PRO A 177 -10.88 10.79 -12.92
N GLU A 178 -12.05 11.22 -12.41
CA GLU A 178 -12.06 12.03 -11.19
C GLU A 178 -11.09 11.33 -10.26
N PRO A 179 -10.06 12.06 -9.77
CA PRO A 179 -9.04 11.42 -8.96
C PRO A 179 -9.81 10.60 -7.95
N ASP A 180 -9.52 9.30 -7.90
CA ASP A 180 -10.13 8.45 -6.91
C ASP A 180 -9.54 8.88 -5.57
N LEU A 181 -10.04 10.01 -5.07
CA LEU A 181 -9.90 10.49 -3.71
C LEU A 181 -10.87 9.68 -2.85
N ALA A 182 -11.09 8.40 -3.17
CA ALA A 182 -11.64 7.39 -2.30
C ALA A 182 -10.76 7.32 -1.05
N GLY A 183 -11.05 8.19 -0.10
CA GLY A 183 -10.53 8.08 1.24
C GLY A 183 -11.31 8.93 2.22
N LEU A 184 -11.89 10.04 1.76
CA LEU A 184 -12.67 10.90 2.64
C LEU A 184 -13.65 11.77 1.85
N SER A 185 -14.93 11.44 1.94
CA SER A 185 -16.04 12.30 1.53
C SER A 185 -16.82 12.76 2.74
N VAL A 186 -17.51 13.88 2.58
CA VAL A 186 -18.43 14.41 3.57
C VAL A 186 -19.80 14.50 2.92
N ALA A 187 -20.83 14.02 3.61
CA ALA A 187 -22.19 14.00 3.10
C ALA A 187 -23.17 14.55 4.14
N TRP A 188 -24.13 15.35 3.70
CA TRP A 188 -25.22 15.82 4.54
C TRP A 188 -26.10 14.65 5.01
N SER A 189 -26.06 14.34 6.31
CA SER A 189 -26.86 13.28 6.93
C SER A 189 -28.23 13.79 7.38
N SER A 190 -28.26 14.89 8.14
CA SER A 190 -29.49 15.45 8.70
C SER A 190 -29.35 16.91 9.06
N THR A 191 -30.47 17.59 9.37
CA THR A 191 -30.47 18.99 9.81
C THR A 191 -31.24 19.12 11.10
N ILE A 192 -30.66 19.80 12.08
CA ILE A 192 -31.37 20.26 13.27
C ILE A 192 -31.84 21.68 12.97
N SER A 193 -33.12 21.80 12.60
CA SER A 193 -33.70 23.06 12.14
C SER A 193 -33.78 24.10 13.24
N ARG A 194 -32.98 25.16 13.11
CA ARG A 194 -33.06 26.37 13.94
C ARG A 194 -32.63 27.57 13.12
N VAL A 195 -33.59 28.39 12.72
CA VAL A 195 -33.31 29.66 12.03
C VAL A 195 -32.40 30.52 12.89
N GLY A 196 -31.37 31.09 12.24
CA GLY A 196 -30.37 31.94 12.91
C GLY A 196 -29.35 31.16 13.74
N ALA A 197 -29.21 29.83 13.59
CA ALA A 197 -28.15 29.09 14.27
C ALA A 197 -26.77 29.72 13.98
N MET A 198 -26.13 30.23 15.03
CA MET A 198 -24.86 30.98 14.93
C MET A 198 -23.69 30.15 15.45
N ARG A 199 -23.88 29.44 16.57
CA ARG A 199 -22.85 28.58 17.16
C ARG A 199 -23.48 27.33 17.74
N ALA A 200 -22.76 26.22 17.60
CA ALA A 200 -23.13 24.93 18.16
C ALA A 200 -21.98 24.44 19.04
N VAL A 201 -22.28 23.99 20.26
CA VAL A 201 -21.32 23.33 21.14
C VAL A 201 -21.94 22.05 21.68
N THR A 202 -21.13 21.04 21.97
CA THR A 202 -21.60 19.74 22.44
C THR A 202 -20.97 19.38 23.78
N ASP A 203 -21.72 18.65 24.59
CA ASP A 203 -21.17 17.80 25.65
C ASP A 203 -21.27 16.32 25.23
N GLU A 204 -21.07 15.37 26.15
CA GLU A 204 -21.14 13.93 25.84
C GLU A 204 -22.52 13.45 25.34
N THR A 205 -23.60 14.17 25.60
CA THR A 205 -24.98 13.71 25.38
C THR A 205 -25.90 14.75 24.72
N ARG A 206 -25.52 16.03 24.76
CA ARG A 206 -26.35 17.17 24.34
C ARG A 206 -25.61 18.07 23.36
N LEU A 207 -26.40 18.64 22.47
CA LEU A 207 -26.04 19.73 21.59
C LEU A 207 -26.70 21.01 22.09
N PHE A 208 -25.92 22.07 22.27
CA PHE A 208 -26.42 23.42 22.55
C PHE A 208 -26.26 24.28 21.29
N ILE A 209 -27.33 24.97 20.89
CA ILE A 209 -27.37 25.82 19.70
C ILE A 209 -27.70 27.24 20.15
N LEU A 210 -26.76 28.17 19.95
CA LEU A 210 -26.96 29.59 20.13
C LEU A 210 -27.44 30.17 18.80
N ALA A 211 -28.59 30.83 18.82
CA ALA A 211 -29.25 31.35 17.64
C ALA A 211 -29.55 32.84 17.73
N GLU A 212 -29.32 33.54 16.62
CA GLU A 212 -29.72 34.91 16.37
C GLU A 212 -31.18 35.00 15.91
N GLY A 213 -31.78 36.18 16.05
CA GLY A 213 -33.16 36.44 15.69
C GLY A 213 -33.61 37.77 16.28
N PRO A 214 -34.94 38.01 16.40
CA PRO A 214 -35.44 39.19 17.10
C PRO A 214 -34.94 39.32 18.55
N GLN A 215 -34.54 38.19 19.14
CA GLN A 215 -33.92 38.05 20.44
C GLN A 215 -32.96 36.85 20.39
N ALA A 216 -31.81 36.96 21.06
CA ALA A 216 -30.89 35.83 21.22
C ALA A 216 -31.58 34.67 21.93
N SER A 217 -31.21 33.44 21.57
CA SER A 217 -31.77 32.26 22.21
C SER A 217 -30.77 31.12 22.21
N VAL A 218 -30.83 30.28 23.23
CA VAL A 218 -30.08 29.04 23.28
C VAL A 218 -31.03 27.86 23.43
N ILE A 219 -30.75 26.79 22.69
CA ILE A 219 -31.56 25.58 22.66
C ILE A 219 -30.66 24.42 23.03
N SER A 220 -31.12 23.56 23.93
CA SER A 220 -30.52 22.24 24.16
C SER A 220 -31.29 21.18 23.37
N ALA A 221 -30.56 20.27 22.74
CA ALA A 221 -31.10 19.12 22.03
C ALA A 221 -30.28 17.87 22.38
N ALA A 222 -30.92 16.69 22.35
CA ALA A 222 -30.21 15.42 22.47
C ALA A 222 -29.30 15.23 21.25
N LEU A 223 -28.04 14.87 21.49
CA LEU A 223 -27.02 14.81 20.43
C LEU A 223 -27.30 13.73 19.40
N ASP A 224 -27.83 12.59 19.85
CA ASP A 224 -28.09 11.40 19.04
C ASP A 224 -29.34 11.51 18.15
N THR A 225 -30.38 12.17 18.65
CA THR A 225 -31.71 12.23 18.03
C THR A 225 -32.06 13.63 17.52
N GLY A 226 -31.32 14.66 17.91
CA GLY A 226 -31.67 16.06 17.68
C GLY A 226 -32.94 16.52 18.41
N THR A 227 -33.44 15.71 19.37
CA THR A 227 -34.69 16.01 20.09
C THR A 227 -34.48 17.24 20.98
N LEU A 228 -35.30 18.27 20.81
CA LEU A 228 -35.24 19.46 21.66
C LEU A 228 -35.55 19.11 23.12
N LEU A 229 -34.65 19.50 24.02
CA LEU A 229 -34.72 19.25 25.45
C LEU A 229 -35.19 20.51 26.20
N ASP A 230 -34.59 21.66 25.91
CA ASP A 230 -34.86 22.91 26.63
C ASP A 230 -34.52 24.15 25.78
N VAL A 231 -35.03 25.31 26.17
CA VAL A 231 -34.79 26.59 25.48
C VAL A 231 -34.79 27.78 26.45
N ALA A 232 -33.82 28.68 26.26
CA ALA A 232 -33.80 29.99 26.90
C ALA A 232 -33.73 31.12 25.86
N ALA A 233 -34.35 32.25 26.17
CA ALA A 233 -34.38 33.43 25.32
C ALA A 233 -33.92 34.67 26.08
N PHE A 234 -33.22 35.56 25.39
CA PHE A 234 -32.60 36.76 25.93
C PHE A 234 -33.06 37.99 25.13
N PRO A 235 -34.21 38.59 25.51
CA PRO A 235 -34.76 39.75 24.80
C PRO A 235 -33.84 40.96 24.85
N GLY A 236 -33.67 41.65 23.73
CA GLY A 236 -32.84 42.86 23.63
C GLY A 236 -31.33 42.59 23.50
N PHE A 237 -30.94 41.34 23.29
CA PHE A 237 -29.56 40.92 23.10
C PHE A 237 -29.37 40.21 21.76
N ASP A 238 -28.17 40.38 21.20
CA ASP A 238 -27.64 39.65 20.06
C ASP A 238 -26.56 38.65 20.53
N PRO A 239 -26.55 37.42 20.01
CA PRO A 239 -25.56 36.43 20.41
C PRO A 239 -24.16 36.77 19.87
N ARG A 240 -23.11 36.49 20.66
CA ARG A 240 -21.71 36.65 20.22
C ARG A 240 -20.93 35.35 20.32
N GLU A 241 -20.91 34.73 21.49
CA GLU A 241 -20.14 33.51 21.74
C GLU A 241 -20.84 32.55 22.69
N MET A 242 -20.50 31.26 22.58
CA MET A 242 -21.00 30.20 23.48
C MET A 242 -19.93 29.15 23.75
N ALA A 243 -19.81 28.72 25.00
CA ALA A 243 -18.98 27.58 25.41
C ALA A 243 -19.71 26.76 26.47
N VAL A 244 -19.41 25.47 26.54
CA VAL A 244 -19.91 24.55 27.57
C VAL A 244 -18.76 24.14 28.48
N SER A 245 -19.02 23.96 29.78
CA SER A 245 -18.01 23.48 30.72
C SER A 245 -17.58 22.04 30.41
N GLY A 246 -16.37 21.67 30.79
CA GLY A 246 -15.83 20.32 30.53
C GLY A 246 -16.62 19.18 31.22
N ASP A 247 -17.38 19.48 32.27
CA ASP A 247 -18.28 18.55 32.94
C ASP A 247 -19.72 18.57 32.37
N GLY A 248 -20.00 19.44 31.39
CA GLY A 248 -21.32 19.63 30.80
C GLY A 248 -22.35 20.27 31.74
N ALA A 249 -21.98 20.69 32.95
CA ALA A 249 -22.95 21.21 33.93
C ALA A 249 -23.33 22.68 33.71
N HIS A 250 -22.48 23.46 33.03
CA HIS A 250 -22.65 24.90 32.89
C HIS A 250 -22.50 25.35 31.44
N LEU A 251 -23.31 26.33 31.05
CA LEU A 251 -23.25 26.96 29.74
C LEU A 251 -22.88 28.44 29.89
N PHE A 252 -21.88 28.87 29.12
CA PHE A 252 -21.39 30.23 29.11
C PHE A 252 -21.81 30.90 27.81
N LEU A 253 -22.47 32.05 27.91
CA LEU A 253 -22.95 32.82 26.76
C LEU A 253 -22.42 34.25 26.83
N ILE A 254 -21.88 34.76 25.73
CA ILE A 254 -21.63 36.19 25.59
C ILE A 254 -22.70 36.77 24.68
N LEU A 255 -23.40 37.77 25.21
CA LEU A 255 -24.52 38.45 24.56
C LEU A 255 -24.26 39.95 24.49
N ALA A 256 -24.48 40.58 23.34
CA ALA A 256 -24.32 42.02 23.15
C ALA A 256 -25.69 42.73 23.20
N PRO A 257 -25.86 43.82 23.96
CA PRO A 257 -27.11 44.58 23.94
C PRO A 257 -27.41 45.18 22.55
N GLN A 258 -28.63 44.99 22.03
CA GLN A 258 -29.07 45.52 20.72
C GLN A 258 -29.05 47.06 20.65
N GLY A 259 -29.07 47.74 21.80
CA GLY A 259 -28.96 49.20 21.91
C GLY A 259 -27.54 49.76 21.84
N GLY A 260 -26.53 48.90 21.68
CA GLY A 260 -25.11 49.25 21.83
C GLY A 260 -24.67 49.28 23.29
N GLY A 261 -23.36 49.13 23.51
CA GLY A 261 -22.75 49.02 24.84
C GLY A 261 -21.92 47.76 25.01
N ASP A 262 -21.36 47.60 26.20
CA ASP A 262 -20.51 46.46 26.52
C ASP A 262 -21.31 45.14 26.54
N PRO A 263 -20.76 44.03 26.01
CA PRO A 263 -21.39 42.73 26.07
C PRO A 263 -21.45 42.17 27.50
N GLU A 264 -22.38 41.25 27.73
CA GLU A 264 -22.60 40.56 28.99
C GLU A 264 -22.26 39.08 28.87
N LEU A 265 -21.56 38.53 29.87
CA LEU A 265 -21.32 37.11 30.07
C LEU A 265 -22.40 36.55 30.99
N HIS A 266 -23.22 35.63 30.47
CA HIS A 266 -24.23 34.90 31.22
C HIS A 266 -23.76 33.47 31.49
N VAL A 267 -23.87 33.04 32.74
CA VAL A 267 -23.58 31.66 33.17
C VAL A 267 -24.89 30.97 33.49
N LEU A 268 -25.22 29.90 32.77
CA LEU A 268 -26.45 29.14 32.95
C LEU A 268 -26.15 27.76 33.52
N ASP A 269 -27.14 27.17 34.20
CA ASP A 269 -27.18 25.73 34.44
C ASP A 269 -27.57 25.03 33.12
N ALA A 270 -26.69 24.17 32.61
CA ALA A 270 -26.93 23.47 31.34
C ALA A 270 -28.06 22.43 31.43
N ASN A 271 -28.45 22.03 32.65
CA ASN A 271 -29.52 21.07 32.91
C ASN A 271 -30.91 21.70 33.06
N ASP A 272 -30.97 23.02 33.25
CA ASP A 272 -32.22 23.80 33.40
C ASP A 272 -32.00 25.20 32.80
N LEU A 273 -32.10 25.30 31.47
CA LEU A 273 -31.96 26.56 30.76
C LEU A 273 -33.09 27.53 31.09
N ALA A 274 -34.24 27.03 31.55
CA ALA A 274 -35.34 27.86 32.01
C ALA A 274 -35.06 28.60 33.33
N ALA A 275 -34.04 28.17 34.10
CA ALA A 275 -33.60 28.87 35.29
C ALA A 275 -32.98 30.24 34.98
N ALA A 276 -33.01 31.15 35.95
CA ALA A 276 -32.31 32.42 35.83
C ALA A 276 -30.78 32.18 35.75
N PRO A 277 -30.03 33.01 35.01
CA PRO A 277 -28.57 32.91 34.99
C PRO A 277 -27.97 32.89 36.41
N LEU A 278 -27.05 31.97 36.65
CA LEU A 278 -26.29 31.86 37.89
C LEU A 278 -25.45 33.12 38.11
N GLN A 279 -24.90 33.66 37.00
CA GLN A 279 -24.16 34.93 36.97
C GLN A 279 -24.51 35.70 35.71
N THR A 280 -24.46 37.03 35.82
CA THR A 280 -24.41 37.96 34.69
C THR A 280 -23.30 38.97 34.96
N LEU A 281 -22.28 39.00 34.11
CA LEU A 281 -21.07 39.79 34.29
C LEU A 281 -20.85 40.71 33.09
N ALA A 282 -20.64 42.01 33.33
CA ALA A 282 -20.33 42.95 32.25
C ALA A 282 -18.90 42.77 31.74
N LEU A 283 -18.74 42.68 30.41
CA LEU A 283 -17.45 42.63 29.73
C LEU A 283 -17.05 44.04 29.28
N THR A 284 -16.67 44.88 30.23
CA THR A 284 -16.33 46.29 29.97
C THR A 284 -15.22 46.43 28.93
N GLY A 285 -15.40 47.32 27.95
CA GLY A 285 -14.46 47.50 26.84
C GLY A 285 -14.53 46.42 25.76
N GLY A 286 -15.62 45.63 25.75
CA GLY A 286 -15.86 44.58 24.75
C GLY A 286 -16.67 45.03 23.55
N ASP A 287 -17.05 46.30 23.48
CA ASP A 287 -17.76 46.86 22.32
C ASP A 287 -16.80 47.04 21.12
N GLY A 288 -17.22 46.57 19.95
CA GLY A 288 -16.52 46.85 18.68
C GLY A 288 -15.26 46.03 18.34
N GLY A 289 -15.00 44.87 18.98
CA GLY A 289 -13.87 43.98 18.65
C GLY A 289 -14.24 42.49 18.60
N PRO A 290 -13.29 41.60 18.21
CA PRO A 290 -13.50 40.16 18.30
C PRO A 290 -13.61 39.73 19.75
N LEU A 291 -14.42 38.70 20.00
CA LEU A 291 -14.56 38.07 21.30
C LEU A 291 -14.24 36.59 21.15
N GLY A 292 -13.62 36.02 22.17
CA GLY A 292 -13.38 34.58 22.27
C GLY A 292 -13.80 34.10 23.63
N LEU A 293 -14.33 32.87 23.70
CA LEU A 293 -14.81 32.27 24.94
C LEU A 293 -14.33 30.83 25.03
N LEU A 294 -13.71 30.48 26.15
CA LEU A 294 -13.17 29.14 26.38
C LEU A 294 -13.38 28.71 27.83
N ALA A 295 -14.10 27.61 28.01
CA ALA A 295 -14.16 26.92 29.30
C ALA A 295 -12.91 26.06 29.49
N LEU A 296 -12.21 26.25 30.60
CA LEU A 296 -10.98 25.51 30.91
C LEU A 296 -11.30 24.21 31.68
N PRO A 297 -10.47 23.16 31.55
CA PRO A 297 -10.75 21.85 32.16
C PRO A 297 -10.78 21.85 33.69
N ASP A 298 -10.18 22.86 34.33
CA ASP A 298 -10.15 23.04 35.79
C ASP A 298 -11.34 23.87 36.32
N GLY A 299 -12.32 24.16 35.47
CA GLY A 299 -13.51 24.93 35.80
C GLY A 299 -13.33 26.45 35.71
N ARG A 300 -12.13 26.95 35.40
CA ARG A 300 -11.92 28.37 35.09
C ARG A 300 -12.55 28.73 33.75
N LEU A 301 -12.78 30.02 33.54
CA LEU A 301 -13.31 30.56 32.30
C LEU A 301 -12.38 31.64 31.74
N ALA A 302 -12.00 31.52 30.48
CA ALA A 302 -11.21 32.52 29.77
C ALA A 302 -12.06 33.23 28.70
N VAL A 303 -11.96 34.56 28.66
CA VAL A 303 -12.62 35.41 27.65
C VAL A 303 -11.58 36.32 27.02
N ALA A 304 -11.42 36.25 25.69
CA ALA A 304 -10.68 37.23 24.92
C ALA A 304 -11.57 38.44 24.62
N VAL A 305 -11.06 39.63 24.93
CA VAL A 305 -11.73 40.91 24.71
C VAL A 305 -10.89 41.73 23.75
N GLY A 306 -11.13 41.55 22.46
CA GLY A 306 -10.30 42.09 21.39
C GLY A 306 -10.15 43.60 21.41
N ALA A 307 -11.25 44.34 21.64
CA ALA A 307 -11.21 45.80 21.72
C ALA A 307 -10.38 46.36 22.90
N ALA A 308 -10.06 45.51 23.88
CA ALA A 308 -9.25 45.86 25.04
C ALA A 308 -7.82 45.27 24.99
N ASP A 309 -7.46 44.49 23.97
CA ASP A 309 -6.18 43.76 23.87
C ASP A 309 -5.89 42.85 25.09
N GLU A 310 -6.95 42.31 25.70
CA GLU A 310 -6.89 41.57 26.96
C GLU A 310 -7.54 40.18 26.87
N VAL A 311 -7.02 39.24 27.66
CA VAL A 311 -7.73 38.01 28.04
C VAL A 311 -8.03 38.04 29.53
N ARG A 312 -9.29 37.82 29.87
CA ARG A 312 -9.81 37.82 31.25
C ARG A 312 -10.09 36.39 31.68
N ILE A 313 -9.50 35.96 32.79
CA ILE A 313 -9.62 34.60 33.31
C ILE A 313 -10.27 34.63 34.69
N TRP A 314 -11.48 34.10 34.79
CA TRP A 314 -12.18 33.91 36.07
C TRP A 314 -11.81 32.57 36.71
N GLY A 315 -11.87 32.55 38.04
CA GLY A 315 -11.74 31.32 38.82
C GLY A 315 -12.92 30.38 38.61
N SER A 316 -12.83 29.17 39.16
CA SER A 316 -13.93 28.19 39.16
C SER A 316 -15.14 28.62 39.99
N ASP A 317 -15.04 29.73 40.73
CA ASP A 317 -16.14 30.35 41.46
C ASP A 317 -17.16 31.06 40.55
N VAL A 318 -16.83 31.26 39.27
CA VAL A 318 -17.72 31.86 38.25
C VAL A 318 -19.01 31.05 38.01
N THR A 319 -19.00 29.75 38.34
CA THR A 319 -20.16 28.87 38.24
C THR A 319 -21.00 28.81 39.52
N GLY A 320 -20.57 29.50 40.59
CA GLY A 320 -21.32 29.59 41.84
C GLY A 320 -22.46 30.60 41.80
N ASN A 321 -23.29 30.62 42.86
CA ASN A 321 -24.37 31.60 43.04
C ASN A 321 -23.91 32.92 43.70
N ALA A 322 -22.68 32.98 44.22
CA ALA A 322 -22.11 34.17 44.83
C ALA A 322 -21.31 34.96 43.78
N PRO A 323 -21.24 36.29 43.84
CA PRO A 323 -20.43 37.07 42.90
C PRO A 323 -18.97 36.56 42.88
N PRO A 324 -18.42 36.24 41.70
CA PRO A 324 -17.06 35.70 41.62
C PRO A 324 -16.02 36.76 41.94
N ALA A 325 -14.81 36.30 42.24
CA ALA A 325 -13.63 37.14 42.31
C ALA A 325 -13.36 37.84 40.97
N ALA A 326 -12.67 38.98 41.03
CA ALA A 326 -12.25 39.69 39.83
C ALA A 326 -11.34 38.81 38.96
N PRO A 327 -11.49 38.83 37.63
CA PRO A 327 -10.68 38.00 36.75
C PRO A 327 -9.22 38.44 36.74
N ALA A 328 -8.32 37.49 36.51
CA ALA A 328 -6.96 37.79 36.10
C ALA A 328 -7.00 38.39 34.69
N VAL A 329 -6.24 39.45 34.45
CA VAL A 329 -6.17 40.14 33.16
C VAL A 329 -4.78 39.94 32.56
N LEU A 330 -4.73 39.41 31.34
CA LEU A 330 -3.50 39.12 30.60
C LEU A 330 -3.49 39.97 29.32
N GLY A 331 -2.37 40.66 29.05
CA GLY A 331 -2.13 41.27 27.73
C GLY A 331 -1.45 40.24 26.82
N VAL A 332 -2.04 39.95 25.66
CA VAL A 332 -1.68 38.75 24.87
C VAL A 332 -1.30 39.04 23.42
N ALA A 333 -2.01 39.94 22.73
CA ALA A 333 -1.72 40.39 21.36
C ALA A 333 -2.66 41.56 20.96
N SER A 334 -2.52 42.13 19.75
CA SER A 334 -3.51 43.10 19.23
C SER A 334 -4.76 42.39 18.70
N ALA A 335 -5.91 42.81 19.25
CA ALA A 335 -7.23 42.26 18.96
C ALA A 335 -7.32 40.72 19.11
N PRO A 336 -7.09 40.16 20.31
CA PRO A 336 -7.28 38.74 20.57
C PRO A 336 -8.73 38.34 20.35
N GLY A 337 -8.95 37.21 19.66
CA GLY A 337 -10.29 36.76 19.28
C GLY A 337 -10.45 35.25 19.44
N PRO A 338 -10.49 34.47 18.34
CA PRO A 338 -10.70 33.03 18.38
C PRO A 338 -9.76 32.32 19.36
N MET A 339 -10.33 31.49 20.23
CA MET A 339 -9.60 30.70 21.22
C MET A 339 -9.82 29.21 20.96
N ALA A 340 -8.79 28.41 21.20
CA ALA A 340 -8.86 26.96 21.05
C ALA A 340 -8.13 26.24 22.19
N LEU A 341 -8.62 25.05 22.53
CA LEU A 341 -8.03 24.15 23.51
C LEU A 341 -7.89 22.77 22.88
N PRO A 342 -6.69 22.14 22.91
CA PRO A 342 -6.55 20.78 22.43
C PRO A 342 -7.29 19.80 23.35
N PRO A 343 -7.86 18.70 22.82
CA PRO A 343 -8.55 17.71 23.62
C PRO A 343 -7.58 16.93 24.54
N GLY A 344 -8.10 16.40 25.65
CA GLY A 344 -7.31 15.69 26.66
C GLY A 344 -6.72 16.62 27.72
N PRO A 345 -5.66 16.22 28.45
CA PRO A 345 -5.00 17.09 29.42
C PRO A 345 -4.27 18.21 28.65
N ALA A 346 -4.97 19.32 28.47
CA ALA A 346 -4.44 20.52 27.85
C ALA A 346 -3.49 21.22 28.84
N THR A 347 -2.28 21.52 28.39
CA THR A 347 -1.30 22.31 29.16
C THR A 347 -1.34 23.78 28.76
N HIS A 348 -1.77 24.06 27.54
CA HIS A 348 -1.86 25.39 26.96
C HIS A 348 -3.23 25.63 26.32
N ALA A 349 -3.69 26.87 26.37
CA ALA A 349 -4.76 27.40 25.54
C ALA A 349 -4.16 28.31 24.46
N TYR A 350 -4.76 28.32 23.28
CA TYR A 350 -4.26 29.07 22.13
C TYR A 350 -5.24 30.17 21.73
N ILE A 351 -4.73 31.35 21.39
CA ILE A 351 -5.52 32.52 21.00
C ILE A 351 -4.95 33.10 19.72
N ALA A 352 -5.82 33.38 18.76
CA ALA A 352 -5.48 34.08 17.53
C ALA A 352 -5.42 35.61 17.75
N ALA A 353 -4.34 36.23 17.30
CA ALA A 353 -4.19 37.68 17.24
C ALA A 353 -4.75 38.18 15.91
N THR A 354 -5.98 38.68 15.87
CA THR A 354 -6.67 38.92 14.57
C THR A 354 -6.04 40.02 13.72
N GLN A 355 -5.15 40.85 14.30
CA GLN A 355 -4.43 41.92 13.60
C GLN A 355 -2.94 41.63 13.37
N ASP A 356 -2.41 40.54 13.94
CA ASP A 356 -0.99 40.17 13.86
C ASP A 356 -0.83 38.75 13.28
N ALA A 357 0.32 38.46 12.68
CA ALA A 357 0.63 37.14 12.13
C ALA A 357 1.10 36.15 13.23
N GLU A 358 0.39 36.11 14.35
CA GLU A 358 0.84 35.47 15.59
C GLU A 358 -0.30 34.74 16.32
N ILE A 359 0.07 33.69 17.07
CA ILE A 359 -0.79 32.97 18.00
C ILE A 359 -0.18 33.07 19.39
N ALA A 360 -0.98 33.38 20.40
CA ALA A 360 -0.54 33.34 21.78
C ALA A 360 -0.89 31.99 22.44
N ALA A 361 0.08 31.34 23.05
CA ALA A 361 -0.08 30.16 23.89
C ALA A 361 -0.05 30.58 25.37
N ILE A 362 -1.14 30.35 26.09
CA ILE A 362 -1.24 30.60 27.53
C ILE A 362 -1.05 29.28 28.26
N ARG A 363 0.00 29.17 29.09
CA ARG A 363 0.21 28.03 29.97
C ARG A 363 -0.82 28.04 31.09
N LEU A 364 -1.59 26.97 31.23
CA LEU A 364 -2.71 26.94 32.17
C LEU A 364 -2.26 26.93 33.64
N SER A 365 -1.07 26.41 33.95
CA SER A 365 -0.61 26.27 35.34
C SER A 365 -0.26 27.59 36.04
N ASP A 366 0.30 28.55 35.30
CA ASP A 366 0.84 29.82 35.84
C ASP A 366 0.41 31.05 35.04
N LEU A 367 -0.37 30.87 33.97
CA LEU A 367 -0.83 31.90 33.05
C LEU A 367 0.31 32.63 32.30
N ALA A 368 1.47 31.98 32.16
CA ALA A 368 2.55 32.49 31.31
C ALA A 368 2.11 32.51 29.84
N VAL A 369 2.45 33.59 29.13
CA VAL A 369 2.12 33.79 27.72
C VAL A 369 3.36 33.61 26.87
N VAL A 370 3.26 32.76 25.85
CA VAL A 370 4.28 32.56 24.80
C VAL A 370 3.68 32.98 23.47
N VAL A 371 4.34 33.89 22.76
CA VAL A 371 3.91 34.37 21.44
C VAL A 371 4.58 33.54 20.35
N LEU A 372 3.77 33.03 19.42
CA LEU A 372 4.19 32.12 18.35
C LEU A 372 3.93 32.77 16.99
N ALA A 373 4.99 33.08 16.25
CA ALA A 373 4.87 33.70 14.94
C ALA A 373 4.54 32.67 13.85
N LEU A 374 3.57 32.95 12.98
CA LEU A 374 3.13 32.04 11.91
C LEU A 374 4.11 31.92 10.73
N GLY A 375 5.22 32.67 10.75
CA GLY A 375 6.26 32.57 9.72
C GLY A 375 5.88 33.15 8.35
N THR A 376 4.78 33.89 8.24
CA THR A 376 4.26 34.50 6.99
C THR A 376 4.85 35.88 6.68
N GLY A 377 5.94 36.28 7.35
CA GLY A 377 6.52 37.61 7.16
C GLY A 377 5.64 38.77 7.66
N GLY A 378 4.65 38.50 8.51
CA GLY A 378 3.80 39.51 9.14
C GLY A 378 2.48 39.81 8.42
N THR A 379 2.19 39.12 7.32
CA THR A 379 0.98 39.38 6.51
C THR A 379 -0.26 38.67 7.03
N ALA A 380 -0.10 37.52 7.69
CA ALA A 380 -1.24 36.71 8.09
C ALA A 380 -2.19 37.41 9.05
N ARG A 381 -3.49 37.13 8.89
CA ARG A 381 -4.57 37.64 9.74
C ARG A 381 -5.45 36.47 10.19
N PRO A 382 -5.13 35.81 11.31
CA PRO A 382 -5.84 34.64 11.76
C PRO A 382 -7.27 35.01 12.19
N THR A 383 -8.27 34.57 11.43
CA THR A 383 -9.70 34.88 11.64
C THR A 383 -10.47 33.74 12.29
N ALA A 384 -9.96 32.50 12.21
CA ALA A 384 -10.49 31.33 12.90
C ALA A 384 -9.35 30.42 13.36
N LEU A 385 -9.56 29.74 14.49
CA LEU A 385 -8.57 28.87 15.14
C LEU A 385 -9.25 27.65 15.75
N THR A 386 -8.65 26.48 15.56
CA THR A 386 -9.01 25.24 16.24
C THR A 386 -7.76 24.47 16.62
N ALA A 387 -7.84 23.64 17.65
CA ALA A 387 -6.72 22.88 18.19
C ALA A 387 -7.10 21.41 18.35
N SER A 388 -6.16 20.52 18.02
CA SER A 388 -6.24 19.10 18.30
C SER A 388 -4.87 18.60 18.75
N ARG A 389 -4.71 17.29 18.95
CA ARG A 389 -3.44 16.67 19.33
C ARG A 389 -3.12 15.52 18.41
N ARG A 390 -1.99 15.60 17.69
CA ARG A 390 -1.51 14.58 16.76
C ARG A 390 -0.11 14.12 17.18
N ALA A 391 0.05 12.80 17.33
CA ALA A 391 1.31 12.18 17.75
C ALA A 391 1.93 12.83 19.02
N GLY A 392 1.08 13.15 20.02
CA GLY A 392 1.51 13.77 21.27
C GLY A 392 1.83 15.26 21.20
N THR A 393 1.77 15.88 20.02
CA THR A 393 2.00 17.32 19.82
C THR A 393 0.68 18.06 19.58
N ASP A 394 0.56 19.27 20.13
CA ASP A 394 -0.61 20.10 19.86
C ASP A 394 -0.53 20.59 18.41
N THR A 395 -1.65 20.47 17.69
CA THR A 395 -1.77 20.80 16.27
C THR A 395 -2.87 21.82 16.12
N LEU A 396 -2.58 22.94 15.45
CA LEU A 396 -3.54 24.00 15.21
C LEU A 396 -3.90 24.06 13.72
N ALA A 397 -5.18 24.30 13.44
CA ALA A 397 -5.62 24.73 12.12
C ALA A 397 -6.12 26.17 12.22
N ILE A 398 -5.66 27.00 11.28
CA ILE A 398 -5.78 28.45 11.33
C ILE A 398 -6.29 28.91 9.97
N VAL A 399 -7.36 29.70 9.97
CA VAL A 399 -7.81 30.41 8.77
C VAL A 399 -7.11 31.75 8.71
N ASP A 400 -6.43 32.03 7.61
CA ASP A 400 -5.86 33.34 7.32
C ASP A 400 -6.80 34.12 6.40
N GLY A 401 -7.41 35.18 6.94
CA GLY A 401 -8.32 36.04 6.18
C GLY A 401 -7.61 37.06 5.27
N SER A 402 -6.27 37.10 5.24
CA SER A 402 -5.52 38.02 4.38
C SER A 402 -5.32 37.48 2.96
N ASP A 403 -5.14 36.17 2.82
CA ASP A 403 -4.93 35.46 1.56
C ASP A 403 -5.93 34.31 1.33
N ASP A 404 -6.97 34.23 2.17
CA ASP A 404 -8.03 33.22 2.11
C ASP A 404 -7.49 31.77 2.17
N SER A 405 -6.45 31.55 3.00
CA SER A 405 -5.77 30.25 3.13
C SER A 405 -6.01 29.56 4.47
N VAL A 406 -5.68 28.26 4.53
CA VAL A 406 -5.67 27.48 5.76
C VAL A 406 -4.25 27.01 6.07
N HIS A 407 -3.78 27.34 7.27
CA HIS A 407 -2.50 26.89 7.80
C HIS A 407 -2.70 25.75 8.80
N LEU A 408 -1.89 24.70 8.67
CA LEU A 408 -1.73 23.68 9.70
C LEU A 408 -0.35 23.81 10.33
N VAL A 409 -0.29 23.84 11.65
CA VAL A 409 0.96 23.97 12.40
C VAL A 409 1.00 22.97 13.56
N SER A 410 2.16 22.38 13.80
CA SER A 410 2.49 21.69 15.05
C SER A 410 3.12 22.69 16.01
N VAL A 411 2.73 22.64 17.28
CA VAL A 411 3.10 23.64 18.28
C VAL A 411 3.67 22.98 19.53
N GLN A 412 4.80 23.50 19.99
CA GLN A 412 5.50 23.11 21.22
C GLN A 412 5.97 24.37 21.96
N PRO A 413 5.08 25.05 22.72
CA PRO A 413 5.40 26.36 23.31
C PRO A 413 6.63 26.36 24.24
N GLU A 414 6.92 25.20 24.84
CA GLU A 414 8.03 24.99 25.78
C GLU A 414 9.37 24.66 25.10
N ALA A 415 9.42 24.61 23.77
CA ALA A 415 10.66 24.34 23.06
C ALA A 415 11.71 25.43 23.37
N ALA A 416 12.93 25.00 23.66
CA ALA A 416 14.01 25.89 24.09
C ALA A 416 14.44 26.89 23.01
N ASN A 417 14.28 26.51 21.75
CA ASN A 417 14.57 27.33 20.59
C ASN A 417 13.25 27.84 19.98
N PRO A 418 13.08 29.17 19.80
CA PRO A 418 11.85 29.74 19.22
C PRO A 418 11.45 29.14 17.86
N ALA A 419 12.42 28.72 17.03
CA ALA A 419 12.12 28.10 15.74
C ALA A 419 11.46 26.72 15.86
N ASP A 420 11.61 26.05 16.99
CA ASP A 420 11.04 24.72 17.26
C ASP A 420 9.69 24.83 17.98
N GLN A 421 9.26 26.04 18.36
CA GLN A 421 8.00 26.26 19.07
C GLN A 421 6.78 26.15 18.16
N ILE A 422 6.95 26.41 16.87
CA ILE A 422 5.91 26.32 15.86
C ILE A 422 6.51 25.82 14.54
N ALA A 423 5.92 24.78 13.96
CA ALA A 423 6.38 24.18 12.71
C ALA A 423 5.19 24.01 11.75
N PRO A 424 5.29 24.44 10.49
CA PRO A 424 4.23 24.22 9.50
C PRO A 424 4.09 22.72 9.17
N ILE A 425 2.86 22.29 8.97
CA ILE A 425 2.50 20.96 8.47
C ILE A 425 2.07 21.16 7.00
N GLY A 426 3.02 21.04 6.09
CA GLY A 426 2.81 21.35 4.67
C GLY A 426 2.70 22.84 4.38
N ALA A 427 2.51 23.17 3.11
CA ALA A 427 2.27 24.52 2.61
C ALA A 427 0.86 25.01 3.00
N PRO A 428 0.68 26.33 3.21
CA PRO A 428 -0.64 26.93 3.37
C PRO A 428 -1.55 26.56 2.20
N ARG A 429 -2.79 26.18 2.51
CA ARG A 429 -3.72 25.63 1.52
C ARG A 429 -4.62 26.71 0.96
N THR A 430 -4.51 26.95 -0.33
CA THR A 430 -5.35 27.86 -1.12
C THR A 430 -6.20 27.12 -2.15
N ASP A 431 -6.12 25.78 -2.21
CA ASP A 431 -6.88 24.89 -3.09
C ASP A 431 -8.33 24.65 -2.61
N LEU A 432 -8.89 25.63 -1.90
CA LEU A 432 -10.27 25.61 -1.40
C LEU A 432 -11.23 26.10 -2.48
N ALA A 433 -12.48 25.62 -2.44
CA ALA A 433 -13.51 25.99 -3.42
C ALA A 433 -13.91 27.47 -3.34
N ALA A 434 -13.77 28.08 -2.16
CA ALA A 434 -14.05 29.48 -1.89
C ALA A 434 -13.37 29.93 -0.59
N PRO A 435 -13.34 31.24 -0.27
CA PRO A 435 -12.72 31.76 0.93
C PRO A 435 -13.18 31.06 2.23
N PRO A 436 -12.25 30.55 3.05
CA PRO A 436 -12.55 29.87 4.31
C PRO A 436 -13.16 30.83 5.33
N ALA A 437 -14.23 30.40 6.00
CA ALA A 437 -14.91 31.14 7.06
C ALA A 437 -14.73 30.49 8.44
N ALA A 438 -14.65 29.15 8.50
CA ALA A 438 -14.39 28.41 9.72
C ALA A 438 -13.56 27.15 9.43
N VAL A 439 -12.85 26.66 10.45
CA VAL A 439 -12.02 25.46 10.38
C VAL A 439 -12.23 24.59 11.63
N ALA A 440 -12.17 23.28 11.45
CA ALA A 440 -12.25 22.31 12.53
C ALA A 440 -11.20 21.20 12.35
N LEU A 441 -10.66 20.70 13.46
CA LEU A 441 -9.80 19.52 13.47
C LEU A 441 -10.52 18.36 14.16
N SER A 442 -10.44 17.19 13.55
CA SER A 442 -10.94 15.95 14.16
C SER A 442 -10.21 15.66 15.49
N PRO A 443 -10.86 14.93 16.42
CA PRO A 443 -10.16 14.35 17.56
C PRO A 443 -8.95 13.53 17.09
N GLY A 444 -7.76 13.82 17.61
CA GLY A 444 -6.50 13.19 17.17
C GLY A 444 -5.81 13.89 15.99
N GLY A 445 -6.44 14.91 15.41
CA GLY A 445 -5.83 15.79 14.40
C GLY A 445 -5.53 15.11 13.06
N ALA A 446 -6.21 14.01 12.75
CA ALA A 446 -5.97 13.24 11.52
C ALA A 446 -6.61 13.89 10.28
N THR A 447 -7.73 14.57 10.48
CA THR A 447 -8.54 15.24 9.46
C THR A 447 -8.75 16.70 9.83
N VAL A 448 -8.64 17.58 8.83
CA VAL A 448 -9.08 18.98 8.88
C VAL A 448 -10.34 19.14 8.04
N ALA A 449 -11.28 19.95 8.53
CA ALA A 449 -12.49 20.34 7.83
C ALA A 449 -12.56 21.85 7.73
N VAL A 450 -12.99 22.36 6.57
CA VAL A 450 -13.06 23.79 6.27
C VAL A 450 -14.46 24.10 5.77
N LEU A 451 -15.06 25.15 6.33
CA LEU A 451 -16.34 25.70 5.89
C LEU A 451 -16.05 26.99 5.14
N SER A 452 -16.37 27.03 3.85
CA SER A 452 -16.09 28.14 2.96
C SER A 452 -17.36 28.90 2.57
N LYS A 453 -17.20 30.20 2.28
CA LYS A 453 -18.30 31.08 1.82
C LYS A 453 -18.33 31.14 0.30
N MET A 454 -19.38 30.58 -0.31
CA MET A 454 -19.52 30.55 -1.75
C MET A 454 -19.91 31.91 -2.34
N PRO A 455 -19.58 32.20 -3.61
CA PRO A 455 -19.90 33.48 -4.26
C PRO A 455 -21.40 33.80 -4.34
N ASP A 456 -22.26 32.78 -4.32
CA ASP A 456 -23.72 32.91 -4.36
C ASP A 456 -24.34 33.17 -2.96
N GLY A 457 -23.52 33.26 -1.92
CA GLY A 457 -23.93 33.45 -0.54
C GLY A 457 -24.25 32.16 0.22
N SER A 458 -24.18 31.00 -0.42
CA SER A 458 -24.23 29.70 0.24
C SER A 458 -22.89 29.33 0.90
N SER A 459 -22.82 28.16 1.53
CA SER A 459 -21.60 27.63 2.13
C SER A 459 -21.28 26.27 1.55
N ALA A 460 -20.03 25.84 1.71
CA ALA A 460 -19.65 24.46 1.43
C ALA A 460 -18.63 23.97 2.46
N VAL A 461 -18.70 22.68 2.78
CA VAL A 461 -17.73 22.01 3.63
C VAL A 461 -16.81 21.16 2.76
N GLN A 462 -15.51 21.29 2.99
CA GLN A 462 -14.49 20.42 2.42
C GLN A 462 -13.67 19.79 3.56
N VAL A 463 -13.23 18.54 3.35
CA VAL A 463 -12.41 17.80 4.32
C VAL A 463 -11.12 17.32 3.67
N ALA A 464 -10.03 17.29 4.44
CA ALA A 464 -8.74 16.80 3.99
C ALA A 464 -8.05 15.98 5.09
N PRO A 465 -7.44 14.83 4.75
CA PRO A 465 -6.50 14.17 5.64
C PRO A 465 -5.26 15.06 5.86
N VAL A 466 -4.87 15.30 7.11
CA VAL A 466 -3.70 16.11 7.47
C VAL A 466 -2.40 15.53 6.89
N ASN A 467 -2.32 14.21 6.72
CA ASN A 467 -1.17 13.56 6.08
C ASN A 467 -0.95 14.01 4.63
N ARG A 468 -2.03 14.24 3.88
CA ARG A 468 -1.93 14.69 2.48
C ARG A 468 -1.46 16.13 2.39
N ILE A 469 -1.93 16.96 3.31
CA ILE A 469 -1.43 18.33 3.44
C ILE A 469 0.06 18.31 3.82
N ALA A 470 0.46 17.45 4.77
CA ALA A 470 1.87 17.31 5.16
C ALA A 470 2.79 16.82 4.03
N LEU A 471 2.25 16.15 3.02
CA LEU A 471 2.96 15.68 1.83
C LEU A 471 2.92 16.68 0.67
N ASP A 472 2.32 17.86 0.86
CA ASP A 472 2.13 18.88 -0.18
C ASP A 472 1.45 18.34 -1.44
N GLU A 473 0.50 17.42 -1.27
CA GLU A 473 -0.27 16.90 -2.40
C GLU A 473 -1.05 18.03 -3.09
N PRO A 474 -1.09 18.07 -4.43
CA PRO A 474 -1.65 19.18 -5.20
C PRO A 474 -3.16 19.38 -4.98
N VAL A 475 -3.89 18.32 -4.62
CA VAL A 475 -5.31 18.38 -4.24
C VAL A 475 -5.47 17.60 -2.93
N ALA A 476 -5.60 18.32 -1.80
CA ALA A 476 -5.74 17.68 -0.49
C ALA A 476 -7.19 17.63 -0.01
N PHE A 477 -8.03 18.56 -0.45
CA PHE A 477 -9.42 18.68 -0.02
C PHE A 477 -10.39 17.88 -0.91
N SER A 478 -11.43 17.34 -0.28
CA SER A 478 -12.57 16.70 -0.94
C SER A 478 -13.30 17.67 -1.86
N ALA A 479 -14.19 17.13 -2.70
CA ALA A 479 -15.22 17.94 -3.35
C ALA A 479 -16.03 18.73 -2.29
N PRO A 480 -16.47 19.95 -2.60
CA PRO A 480 -17.27 20.77 -1.69
C PRO A 480 -18.67 20.19 -1.52
N GLU A 481 -19.04 19.87 -0.28
CA GLU A 481 -20.41 19.48 0.08
C GLU A 481 -21.23 20.73 0.43
N PRO A 482 -22.28 21.07 -0.34
CA PRO A 482 -23.04 22.29 -0.13
C PRO A 482 -23.78 22.32 1.21
N VAL A 483 -23.75 23.46 1.89
CA VAL A 483 -24.56 23.77 3.07
C VAL A 483 -25.33 25.08 2.79
N GLU A 484 -26.66 25.06 2.95
CA GLU A 484 -27.50 26.21 2.57
C GLU A 484 -27.28 27.46 3.44
N GLY A 485 -27.07 28.63 2.84
CA GLY A 485 -26.93 29.90 3.57
C GLY A 485 -25.48 30.21 3.96
N ALA A 486 -25.28 31.31 4.71
CA ALA A 486 -23.96 31.83 5.03
C ALA A 486 -23.26 31.02 6.13
N PRO A 487 -21.93 30.89 6.06
CA PRO A 487 -21.19 30.06 6.98
C PRO A 487 -21.05 30.76 8.33
N ARG A 488 -21.24 30.03 9.43
CA ARG A 488 -21.12 30.59 10.79
C ARG A 488 -20.06 29.89 11.63
N ALA A 489 -20.19 28.58 11.83
CA ALA A 489 -19.27 27.79 12.65
C ALA A 489 -19.20 26.35 12.15
N LEU A 490 -18.06 25.70 12.44
CA LEU A 490 -17.79 24.32 12.11
C LEU A 490 -17.12 23.65 13.31
N ALA A 491 -17.57 22.45 13.67
CA ALA A 491 -16.96 21.65 14.74
C ALA A 491 -17.08 20.15 14.45
N PHE A 492 -16.14 19.36 14.98
CA PHE A 492 -16.25 17.90 14.99
C PHE A 492 -17.03 17.42 16.21
N GLU A 493 -17.88 16.41 15.97
CA GLU A 493 -18.51 15.58 17.00
C GLU A 493 -17.98 14.16 16.82
N GLY A 494 -17.09 13.73 17.72
CA GLY A 494 -16.32 12.52 17.52
C GLY A 494 -15.43 12.55 16.26
N PRO A 495 -14.95 11.39 15.79
CA PRO A 495 -14.01 11.31 14.67
C PRO A 495 -14.67 11.42 13.28
N THR A 496 -15.98 11.21 13.18
CA THR A 496 -16.67 11.01 11.89
C THR A 496 -17.87 11.93 11.66
N THR A 497 -18.26 12.75 12.64
CA THR A 497 -19.38 13.68 12.47
C THR A 497 -18.88 15.11 12.50
N LEU A 498 -19.41 15.93 11.60
CA LEU A 498 -19.22 17.37 11.55
C LEU A 498 -20.55 18.07 11.81
N LEU A 499 -20.50 19.16 12.57
CA LEU A 499 -21.60 20.06 12.81
C LEU A 499 -21.29 21.40 12.16
N ALA A 500 -22.07 21.80 11.16
CA ALA A 500 -21.94 23.08 10.48
C ALA A 500 -23.19 23.93 10.72
N THR A 501 -23.05 25.09 11.36
CA THR A 501 -24.17 26.02 11.57
C THR A 501 -24.33 26.97 10.40
N HIS A 502 -25.57 27.16 9.95
CA HIS A 502 -25.90 27.99 8.79
C HIS A 502 -27.22 28.77 8.99
N ASP A 503 -27.33 29.95 8.37
CA ASP A 503 -28.51 30.82 8.52
C ASP A 503 -29.66 30.48 7.56
N GLY A 504 -29.41 29.66 6.54
CA GLY A 504 -30.40 29.18 5.55
C GLY A 504 -30.65 30.15 4.41
N ALA A 505 -31.07 29.63 3.24
CA ALA A 505 -31.30 30.43 2.03
C ALA A 505 -32.67 31.16 2.07
N GLY A 506 -32.79 32.26 2.81
CA GLY A 506 -33.91 33.21 2.68
C GLY A 506 -35.31 32.66 2.95
N GLY A 507 -35.43 31.63 3.80
CA GLY A 507 -36.67 30.99 4.25
C GLY A 507 -36.46 30.29 5.60
N PRO A 508 -37.42 29.51 6.14
CA PRO A 508 -37.33 28.87 7.45
C PRO A 508 -36.28 27.73 7.56
N SER A 509 -35.27 27.67 6.69
CA SER A 509 -34.34 26.54 6.51
C SER A 509 -32.99 26.65 7.23
N GLY A 510 -32.74 27.67 8.06
CA GLY A 510 -31.50 27.75 8.87
C GLY A 510 -31.42 26.67 9.96
N GLY A 511 -30.20 26.28 10.36
CA GLY A 511 -30.00 25.24 11.36
C GLY A 511 -28.56 24.76 11.52
N VAL A 512 -28.43 23.55 12.08
CA VAL A 512 -27.16 22.82 12.19
C VAL A 512 -27.22 21.65 11.22
N ALA A 513 -26.39 21.69 10.18
CA ALA A 513 -26.16 20.58 9.29
C ALA A 513 -25.26 19.55 10.01
N VAL A 514 -25.76 18.32 10.12
CA VAL A 514 -25.03 17.16 10.62
C VAL A 514 -24.48 16.44 9.40
N LEU A 515 -23.16 16.48 9.27
CA LEU A 515 -22.41 15.99 8.13
C LEU A 515 -21.65 14.73 8.56
N ALA A 516 -21.84 13.63 7.84
CA ALA A 516 -21.13 12.39 8.10
C ALA A 516 -19.88 12.33 7.21
N LEU A 517 -18.73 12.05 7.82
CA LEU A 517 -17.52 11.69 7.10
C LEU A 517 -17.61 10.21 6.76
N SER A 518 -17.59 9.90 5.47
CA SER A 518 -17.36 8.55 4.98
C SER A 518 -15.96 8.48 4.39
N GLY A 519 -15.11 7.66 4.98
CA GLY A 519 -13.86 7.27 4.36
C GLY A 519 -13.98 5.92 3.69
N THR A 520 -13.24 5.74 2.61
CA THR A 520 -13.05 4.41 2.00
C THR A 520 -12.20 3.58 2.97
N ASP A 521 -12.59 2.34 3.26
CA ASP A 521 -11.80 1.47 4.11
C ASP A 521 -10.42 1.32 3.43
N CYS A 522 -9.32 1.43 4.16
CA CYS A 522 -8.00 1.17 3.59
C CYS A 522 -7.90 -0.26 3.01
N ARG A 523 -8.81 -1.16 3.39
CA ARG A 523 -9.01 -2.49 2.79
C ARG A 523 -9.60 -2.45 1.39
N ASP A 524 -10.34 -1.41 1.02
CA ASP A 524 -10.87 -1.23 -0.33
C ASP A 524 -9.75 -0.87 -1.31
N HIS A 525 -8.66 -0.23 -0.84
CA HIS A 525 -7.41 -0.06 -1.62
C HIS A 525 -6.61 -1.37 -1.78
N LEU A 526 -6.88 -2.37 -0.92
CA LEU A 526 -6.39 -3.74 -1.10
C LEU A 526 -7.35 -4.59 -1.95
N SER A 527 -8.60 -4.16 -2.13
CA SER A 527 -9.48 -4.70 -3.17
C SER A 527 -9.13 -4.01 -4.49
N ALA A 528 -8.28 -4.67 -5.27
CA ALA A 528 -7.83 -4.18 -6.56
C ALA A 528 -9.00 -3.59 -7.37
N ASP A 529 -8.89 -2.33 -7.80
CA ASP A 529 -9.70 -1.79 -8.89
C ASP A 529 -9.86 -2.86 -9.95
N THR A 530 -11.09 -3.35 -10.10
CA THR A 530 -11.39 -4.37 -11.08
C THR A 530 -11.10 -3.76 -12.44
N CYS A 531 -10.12 -4.32 -13.14
CA CYS A 531 -9.82 -3.98 -14.52
C CYS A 531 -11.14 -3.84 -15.31
N PRO A 532 -11.47 -2.65 -15.85
CA PRO A 532 -12.81 -2.38 -16.39
C PRO A 532 -13.11 -3.18 -17.65
N GLN A 533 -12.09 -3.51 -18.47
CA GLN A 533 -12.20 -4.41 -19.62
C GLN A 533 -10.83 -4.85 -20.15
N CYS A 534 -10.73 -6.11 -20.58
CA CYS A 534 -9.60 -6.60 -21.38
C CYS A 534 -9.99 -6.47 -22.86
N GLY A 535 -9.29 -5.62 -23.62
CA GLY A 535 -9.62 -5.30 -25.00
C GLY A 535 -8.50 -4.52 -25.73
N PRO A 536 -8.68 -4.20 -27.02
CA PRO A 536 -7.67 -3.48 -27.82
C PRO A 536 -7.41 -2.04 -27.33
N ASP A 537 -8.30 -1.48 -26.54
CA ASP A 537 -8.13 -0.15 -25.90
C ASP A 537 -7.53 -0.23 -24.49
N ASP A 538 -6.99 -1.38 -24.10
CA ASP A 538 -6.30 -1.57 -22.83
C ASP A 538 -4.90 -0.96 -22.88
N VAL A 539 -4.70 0.16 -22.18
CA VAL A 539 -3.44 0.89 -22.17
C VAL A 539 -3.08 1.35 -20.76
N LEU A 540 -1.79 1.41 -20.47
CA LEU A 540 -1.23 1.94 -19.24
C LEU A 540 -0.75 3.36 -19.44
N VAL A 541 -1.18 4.29 -18.59
CA VAL A 541 -0.69 5.68 -18.62
C VAL A 541 0.70 5.73 -18.00
N LEU A 542 1.67 6.28 -18.73
CA LEU A 542 3.06 6.45 -18.29
C LEU A 542 3.36 7.87 -17.80
N ALA A 543 2.76 8.88 -18.40
CA ALA A 543 2.87 10.29 -18.00
C ALA A 543 1.73 11.11 -18.62
N THR A 544 1.38 12.22 -17.98
CA THR A 544 0.39 13.19 -18.44
C THR A 544 1.07 14.54 -18.69
N ILE A 545 0.72 15.22 -19.78
CA ILE A 545 1.08 16.61 -20.05
C ILE A 545 -0.21 17.43 -19.92
N PRO A 546 -0.39 18.24 -18.86
CA PRO A 546 -1.68 18.85 -18.55
C PRO A 546 -2.16 19.89 -19.58
N GLU A 547 -1.24 20.72 -20.09
CA GLU A 547 -1.53 21.92 -20.89
C GLU A 547 -0.59 21.99 -22.11
N TYR A 548 -0.71 21.06 -23.05
CA TYR A 548 0.11 21.03 -24.27
C TYR A 548 -0.51 21.84 -25.40
N ARG A 549 0.27 22.68 -26.08
CA ARG A 549 -0.12 23.30 -27.36
C ARG A 549 0.72 22.70 -28.49
N PHE A 550 0.11 22.58 -29.67
CA PHE A 550 0.77 21.91 -30.78
C PHE A 550 2.07 22.61 -31.21
N GLY A 551 3.20 21.92 -31.05
CA GLY A 551 4.53 22.43 -31.40
C GLY A 551 5.35 22.92 -30.21
N ASP A 552 4.78 22.94 -29.00
CA ASP A 552 5.52 23.29 -27.78
C ASP A 552 6.58 22.23 -27.45
N ALA A 553 7.70 22.69 -26.87
CA ALA A 553 8.69 21.81 -26.27
C ALA A 553 8.15 21.24 -24.95
N VAL A 554 8.44 19.95 -24.71
CA VAL A 554 8.09 19.28 -23.44
C VAL A 554 9.36 19.11 -22.61
N ASP A 555 9.40 19.80 -21.48
CA ASP A 555 10.46 19.72 -20.49
C ASP A 555 10.04 18.83 -19.30
N ALA A 556 10.98 18.52 -18.42
CA ALA A 556 10.75 17.64 -17.27
C ALA A 556 9.66 18.16 -16.30
N ALA A 557 9.43 19.47 -16.25
CA ALA A 557 8.40 20.08 -15.40
C ALA A 557 6.98 19.91 -15.96
N ASP A 558 6.84 19.65 -17.26
CA ASP A 558 5.54 19.49 -17.93
C ASP A 558 5.03 18.04 -17.85
N LEU A 559 5.89 17.10 -17.46
CA LEU A 559 5.62 15.68 -17.36
C LEU A 559 5.12 15.32 -15.96
N ASP A 560 3.82 15.08 -15.83
CA ASP A 560 3.19 14.60 -14.61
C ASP A 560 3.14 13.06 -14.58
N HIS A 561 3.84 12.44 -13.62
CA HIS A 561 3.77 11.00 -13.35
C HIS A 561 2.80 10.65 -12.21
N GLY A 562 1.87 11.57 -11.90
CA GLY A 562 0.92 11.52 -10.80
C GLY A 562 -0.29 10.60 -11.03
N PRO A 563 -1.50 11.01 -10.62
CA PRO A 563 -2.59 10.09 -10.26
C PRO A 563 -3.12 9.20 -11.39
N ALA A 564 -2.91 9.56 -12.65
CA ALA A 564 -3.30 8.72 -13.80
C ALA A 564 -2.35 7.52 -14.01
N ARG A 565 -1.10 7.61 -13.55
CA ARG A 565 -0.09 6.55 -13.66
C ARG A 565 -0.22 5.58 -12.49
N ARG A 566 -0.73 4.38 -12.78
CA ARG A 566 -0.91 3.32 -11.79
C ARG A 566 0.39 2.56 -11.53
N GLU A 567 0.91 2.67 -10.33
CA GLU A 567 2.02 1.83 -9.84
C GLU A 567 1.48 0.54 -9.21
N LEU A 568 1.98 -0.61 -9.68
CA LEU A 568 1.67 -1.91 -9.17
C LEU A 568 2.58 -2.22 -7.98
N ALA A 569 2.00 -2.28 -6.79
CA ALA A 569 2.74 -2.55 -5.56
C ALA A 569 3.33 -3.98 -5.60
N SER A 570 4.62 -4.10 -5.89
CA SER A 570 5.30 -5.40 -5.77
C SER A 570 5.28 -5.88 -4.33
N THR A 571 5.30 -7.21 -4.12
CA THR A 571 5.41 -7.80 -2.77
C THR A 571 6.64 -7.27 -2.03
N TRP A 572 7.71 -6.96 -2.75
CA TRP A 572 8.91 -6.34 -2.20
C TRP A 572 8.69 -4.87 -1.81
N ALA A 573 7.98 -4.08 -2.61
CA ALA A 573 7.62 -2.71 -2.27
C ALA A 573 6.70 -2.67 -1.03
N LEU A 574 5.68 -3.53 -0.99
CA LEU A 574 4.80 -3.69 0.17
C LEU A 574 5.59 -4.12 1.41
N GLN A 575 6.48 -5.11 1.28
CA GLN A 575 7.35 -5.55 2.37
C GLN A 575 8.26 -4.41 2.85
N ARG A 576 8.86 -3.62 1.94
CA ARG A 576 9.71 -2.48 2.32
C ARG A 576 8.93 -1.35 2.97
N THR A 577 7.72 -1.06 2.50
CA THR A 577 6.85 -0.07 3.14
C THR A 577 6.44 -0.56 4.51
N LEU A 578 6.06 -1.83 4.65
CA LEU A 578 5.72 -2.43 5.95
C LEU A 578 6.92 -2.45 6.91
N LEU A 579 8.11 -2.84 6.44
CA LEU A 579 9.34 -2.80 7.22
C LEU A 579 9.72 -1.37 7.59
N CYS A 580 9.58 -0.41 6.68
CA CYS A 580 9.80 1.01 6.97
C CYS A 580 8.83 1.51 8.05
N LEU A 581 7.54 1.13 7.98
CA LEU A 581 6.53 1.44 8.99
C LEU A 581 6.85 0.78 10.35
N LEU A 582 7.40 -0.44 10.34
CA LEU A 582 7.80 -1.17 11.55
C LEU A 582 9.13 -0.67 12.15
N ASP A 583 10.03 -0.14 11.32
CA ASP A 583 11.32 0.43 11.71
C ASP A 583 11.20 1.89 12.19
N GLN A 584 10.06 2.55 11.97
CA GLN A 584 9.74 3.79 12.68
C GLN A 584 9.60 3.47 14.18
N PRO A 585 10.16 4.30 15.09
CA PRO A 585 10.01 4.07 16.52
C PRO A 585 8.53 4.13 16.90
N MET A 586 7.91 2.96 17.12
CA MET A 586 6.65 2.90 17.85
C MET A 586 6.93 3.30 19.30
N ASP A 587 6.26 4.35 19.74
CA ASP A 587 6.28 4.83 21.12
C ASP A 587 5.89 3.67 22.07
N PRO A 588 6.65 3.36 23.14
CA PRO A 588 6.41 2.20 24.02
C PRO A 588 5.14 2.26 24.88
N ALA A 589 4.14 3.08 24.52
CA ALA A 589 2.91 3.29 25.30
C ALA A 589 1.68 2.52 24.79
N SER A 590 1.79 1.68 23.75
CA SER A 590 0.69 0.80 23.30
C SER A 590 0.95 -0.68 23.65
N GLU A 591 0.94 -0.99 24.94
CA GLU A 591 0.65 -2.37 25.34
C GLU A 591 -0.83 -2.63 24.99
N GLY A 592 -1.07 -3.50 24.00
CA GLY A 592 -2.43 -3.91 23.67
C GLY A 592 -3.16 -4.47 24.91
N PRO A 593 -4.49 -4.32 25.02
CA PRO A 593 -5.21 -4.82 26.18
C PRO A 593 -4.91 -6.30 26.39
N ALA A 594 -4.62 -6.69 27.64
CA ALA A 594 -4.41 -8.09 28.01
C ALA A 594 -5.61 -8.91 27.52
N GLY A 595 -5.34 -10.02 26.83
CA GLY A 595 -6.38 -10.89 26.28
C GLY A 595 -7.39 -11.32 27.36
N PRO A 596 -8.68 -11.51 26.99
CA PRO A 596 -9.71 -11.87 27.96
C PRO A 596 -9.34 -13.17 28.69
N GLN A 597 -9.60 -13.20 30.00
CA GLN A 597 -9.41 -14.40 30.83
C GLN A 597 -10.20 -15.57 30.23
N GLY A 598 -9.54 -16.72 30.04
CA GLY A 598 -10.19 -17.91 29.47
C GLY A 598 -11.44 -18.33 30.28
N PRO A 599 -12.44 -18.96 29.62
CA PRO A 599 -13.69 -19.33 30.28
C PRO A 599 -13.44 -20.27 31.47
N ALA A 600 -14.24 -20.11 32.54
CA ALA A 600 -14.19 -20.98 33.70
C ALA A 600 -14.45 -22.44 33.28
N GLY A 601 -13.64 -23.37 33.81
CA GLY A 601 -13.79 -24.80 33.50
C GLY A 601 -15.18 -25.33 33.87
N PRO A 602 -15.71 -26.33 33.13
CA PRO A 602 -17.04 -26.86 33.39
C PRO A 602 -17.16 -27.43 34.82
N PRO A 603 -18.32 -27.31 35.48
CA PRO A 603 -18.56 -27.92 36.78
C PRO A 603 -18.31 -29.43 36.74
N GLY A 604 -17.64 -29.97 37.76
CA GLY A 604 -17.40 -31.41 37.86
C GLY A 604 -18.71 -32.21 37.87
N PRO A 605 -18.73 -33.43 37.31
CA PRO A 605 -19.94 -34.24 37.24
C PRO A 605 -20.47 -34.56 38.64
N GLN A 606 -21.79 -34.43 38.81
CA GLN A 606 -22.50 -34.72 40.05
C GLN A 606 -22.35 -36.20 40.42
N GLY A 607 -21.82 -36.48 41.63
CA GLY A 607 -21.64 -37.84 42.13
C GLY A 607 -22.97 -38.59 42.30
N GLU A 608 -22.97 -39.86 41.94
CA GLU A 608 -24.15 -40.74 42.01
C GLU A 608 -24.64 -40.97 43.44
N SER A 609 -25.95 -40.89 43.63
CA SER A 609 -26.65 -41.02 44.89
C SER A 609 -26.55 -42.43 45.49
N GLY A 610 -25.93 -42.56 46.66
CA GLY A 610 -25.96 -43.77 47.47
C GLY A 610 -27.22 -43.86 48.35
N ALA A 611 -27.80 -45.06 48.44
CA ALA A 611 -29.02 -45.35 49.18
C ALA A 611 -28.88 -45.19 50.70
N GLN A 612 -29.99 -44.77 51.31
CA GLN A 612 -30.15 -44.28 52.67
C GLN A 612 -30.24 -45.40 53.72
N SER A 613 -29.47 -45.30 54.82
CA SER A 613 -29.82 -45.82 56.14
C SER A 613 -29.17 -44.96 57.26
N GLU A 614 -29.76 -45.01 58.46
CA GLU A 614 -29.90 -43.96 59.49
C GLU A 614 -28.64 -43.32 60.14
N PRO A 615 -28.79 -42.12 60.76
CA PRO A 615 -27.73 -41.13 60.98
C PRO A 615 -26.91 -41.32 62.27
N GLY A 616 -25.58 -41.22 62.15
CA GLY A 616 -24.67 -40.87 63.26
C GLY A 616 -24.23 -39.40 63.15
N PRO A 617 -23.87 -38.71 64.25
CA PRO A 617 -23.47 -37.30 64.20
C PRO A 617 -22.18 -37.16 63.37
N GLN A 618 -22.29 -36.55 62.18
CA GLN A 618 -21.13 -36.34 61.31
C GLN A 618 -20.31 -35.14 61.80
N GLY A 619 -19.02 -35.40 62.06
CA GLY A 619 -18.04 -34.44 62.57
C GLY A 619 -17.64 -33.35 61.59
N GLU A 620 -16.81 -32.44 62.07
CA GLU A 620 -16.32 -31.25 61.36
C GLU A 620 -15.88 -31.56 59.92
N PRO A 621 -16.24 -30.72 58.93
CA PRO A 621 -15.80 -30.90 57.54
C PRO A 621 -14.28 -31.03 57.47
N GLY A 622 -13.81 -32.15 56.91
CA GLY A 622 -12.39 -32.37 56.67
C GLY A 622 -11.82 -31.35 55.67
N PRO A 623 -10.50 -31.07 55.74
CA PRO A 623 -9.84 -30.15 54.82
C PRO A 623 -10.07 -30.58 53.36
N ALA A 624 -10.20 -29.58 52.47
CA ALA A 624 -10.38 -29.81 51.03
C ALA A 624 -9.30 -30.78 50.50
N GLY A 625 -9.73 -31.82 49.78
CA GLY A 625 -8.82 -32.79 49.18
C GLY A 625 -7.87 -32.12 48.18
N PRO A 626 -6.64 -32.64 48.00
CA PRO A 626 -5.74 -32.13 46.99
C PRO A 626 -6.37 -32.25 45.59
N PRO A 627 -6.06 -31.30 44.67
CA PRO A 627 -6.56 -31.35 43.29
C PRO A 627 -6.30 -32.73 42.65
N GLY A 628 -7.30 -33.26 41.95
CA GLY A 628 -7.16 -34.53 41.23
C GLY A 628 -6.00 -34.46 40.25
N ALA A 629 -5.24 -35.56 40.14
CA ALA A 629 -4.15 -35.67 39.18
C ALA A 629 -4.68 -35.39 37.76
N GLN A 630 -3.98 -34.52 37.04
CA GLN A 630 -4.24 -34.23 35.63
C GLN A 630 -4.30 -35.56 34.85
N GLY A 631 -5.38 -35.78 34.09
CA GLY A 631 -5.52 -36.97 33.26
C GLY A 631 -4.34 -37.12 32.32
N GLU A 632 -3.88 -38.35 32.10
CA GLU A 632 -2.73 -38.61 31.23
C GLU A 632 -2.96 -37.98 29.85
N PRO A 633 -1.96 -37.27 29.28
CA PRO A 633 -2.04 -36.76 27.93
C PRO A 633 -2.48 -37.88 26.98
N GLY A 634 -3.43 -37.59 26.09
CA GLY A 634 -3.79 -38.53 25.02
C GLY A 634 -2.53 -38.95 24.25
N PRO A 635 -2.47 -40.19 23.72
CA PRO A 635 -1.31 -40.66 23.01
C PRO A 635 -0.93 -39.66 21.91
N GLN A 636 0.33 -39.24 21.90
CA GLN A 636 0.88 -38.39 20.86
C GLN A 636 0.59 -39.04 19.50
N GLY A 637 -0.01 -38.29 18.57
CA GLY A 637 -0.20 -38.77 17.20
C GLY A 637 1.16 -39.21 16.62
N PRO A 638 1.19 -40.19 15.70
CA PRO A 638 2.44 -40.64 15.11
C PRO A 638 3.21 -39.43 14.54
N PRO A 639 4.53 -39.32 14.77
CA PRO A 639 5.31 -38.20 14.29
C PRO A 639 5.18 -38.08 12.76
N GLY A 640 4.73 -36.91 12.28
CA GLY A 640 4.59 -36.59 10.86
C GLY A 640 5.92 -36.31 10.16
N GLY A 641 6.91 -37.20 10.34
CA GLY A 641 8.17 -37.15 9.62
C GLY A 641 8.16 -38.16 8.49
N TRP A 642 8.25 -37.70 7.24
CA TRP A 642 8.63 -38.59 6.14
C TRP A 642 10.00 -39.19 6.49
N PRO A 643 10.17 -40.53 6.44
CA PRO A 643 11.48 -41.13 6.70
C PRO A 643 12.47 -40.58 5.68
N ARG A 644 13.62 -40.07 6.15
CA ARG A 644 14.73 -39.71 5.25
C ARG A 644 15.08 -40.95 4.44
N LEU A 645 14.85 -40.87 3.14
CA LEU A 645 15.13 -41.99 2.24
C LEU A 645 16.64 -42.16 2.10
N ASP A 646 17.07 -43.42 1.98
CA ASP A 646 18.47 -43.78 1.80
C ASP A 646 18.81 -43.69 0.29
N LEU A 647 19.10 -42.47 -0.16
CA LEU A 647 19.18 -42.11 -1.58
C LEU A 647 20.64 -42.13 -2.11
N PRO A 648 20.86 -42.49 -3.39
CA PRO A 648 22.14 -42.30 -4.05
C PRO A 648 22.45 -40.81 -4.17
N ARG A 649 23.73 -40.44 -3.99
CA ARG A 649 24.19 -39.03 -3.99
C ARG A 649 25.57 -38.91 -4.62
N ILE A 650 25.92 -37.71 -5.09
CA ILE A 650 27.24 -37.42 -5.65
C ILE A 650 28.21 -37.12 -4.50
N VAL A 651 29.39 -37.73 -4.53
CA VAL A 651 30.41 -37.63 -3.47
C VAL A 651 31.73 -37.03 -3.93
N ALA A 652 32.05 -37.08 -5.23
CA ALA A 652 33.29 -36.53 -5.77
C ALA A 652 33.16 -36.14 -7.25
N LEU A 653 33.99 -35.18 -7.69
CA LEU A 653 34.09 -34.72 -9.08
C LEU A 653 35.54 -34.82 -9.55
N GLY A 654 35.76 -35.06 -10.84
CA GLY A 654 37.07 -35.00 -11.48
C GLY A 654 37.54 -33.60 -11.89
N TRP A 655 36.80 -32.56 -11.48
CA TRP A 655 37.16 -31.17 -11.74
C TRP A 655 36.77 -30.26 -10.56
N PRO A 656 37.55 -29.20 -10.31
CA PRO A 656 37.15 -28.15 -9.40
C PRO A 656 36.03 -27.29 -10.00
N HIS A 657 35.02 -26.97 -9.19
CA HIS A 657 33.90 -26.13 -9.63
C HIS A 657 34.33 -24.67 -9.78
N GLY A 658 33.90 -24.02 -10.85
CA GLY A 658 34.11 -22.59 -11.11
C GLY A 658 35.53 -22.20 -11.52
N GLU A 659 36.48 -23.13 -11.49
CA GLU A 659 37.89 -22.85 -11.75
C GLU A 659 38.25 -22.88 -13.24
N ARG A 660 39.45 -22.35 -13.53
CA ARG A 660 40.07 -22.33 -14.86
C ARG A 660 41.07 -23.46 -14.97
N LEU A 661 40.81 -24.38 -15.88
CA LEU A 661 41.56 -25.58 -16.15
C LEU A 661 42.51 -25.40 -17.34
N GLY A 662 43.80 -25.48 -17.04
CA GLY A 662 44.88 -25.41 -18.01
C GLY A 662 45.71 -26.68 -18.09
N PRO A 663 46.54 -26.82 -19.13
CA PRO A 663 47.33 -28.02 -19.45
C PRO A 663 48.22 -28.51 -18.30
N ASN A 664 48.66 -27.63 -17.40
CA ASN A 664 49.57 -27.97 -16.30
C ASN A 664 48.87 -28.42 -15.01
N GLN A 665 47.53 -28.39 -14.94
CA GLN A 665 46.80 -28.77 -13.74
C GLN A 665 46.47 -30.28 -13.73
N PRO A 666 46.64 -30.98 -12.59
CA PRO A 666 46.35 -32.41 -12.48
C PRO A 666 44.92 -32.79 -12.89
N ALA A 667 43.92 -32.03 -12.45
CA ALA A 667 42.52 -32.24 -12.82
C ALA A 667 42.29 -32.19 -14.34
N PHE A 668 42.96 -31.27 -15.05
CA PHE A 668 42.85 -31.21 -16.51
C PHE A 668 43.53 -32.38 -17.21
N GLN A 669 44.63 -32.90 -16.65
CA GLN A 669 45.27 -34.14 -17.16
C GLN A 669 44.38 -35.36 -17.01
N VAL A 670 43.60 -35.44 -15.92
CA VAL A 670 42.56 -36.46 -15.74
C VAL A 670 41.47 -36.30 -16.79
N ILE A 671 40.98 -35.08 -17.02
CA ILE A 671 39.96 -34.78 -18.05
C ILE A 671 40.44 -35.20 -19.46
N LEU A 672 41.70 -34.92 -19.82
CA LEU A 672 42.26 -35.27 -21.12
C LEU A 672 42.41 -36.79 -21.33
N ARG A 673 42.72 -37.54 -20.27
CA ARG A 673 42.95 -38.99 -20.36
C ARG A 673 41.68 -39.81 -20.20
N HIS A 674 40.78 -39.35 -19.32
CA HIS A 674 39.66 -40.14 -18.81
C HIS A 674 38.32 -39.42 -18.95
N GLY A 675 38.26 -38.20 -19.48
CA GLY A 675 37.02 -37.41 -19.52
C GLY A 675 36.61 -36.90 -18.14
N LEU A 676 35.41 -36.34 -18.05
CA LEU A 676 34.85 -35.84 -16.80
C LEU A 676 34.32 -37.00 -15.96
N LEU A 677 34.76 -37.09 -14.70
CA LEU A 677 34.35 -38.14 -13.78
C LEU A 677 33.43 -37.58 -12.69
N VAL A 678 32.35 -38.28 -12.39
CA VAL A 678 31.45 -38.00 -11.26
C VAL A 678 31.31 -39.29 -10.47
N ALA A 679 31.67 -39.28 -9.19
CA ALA A 679 31.50 -40.44 -8.32
C ALA A 679 30.24 -40.31 -7.45
N PHE A 680 29.56 -41.42 -7.26
CA PHE A 680 28.40 -41.60 -6.40
C PHE A 680 28.82 -42.30 -5.11
N ASP A 681 27.98 -42.17 -4.07
CA ASP A 681 28.19 -42.87 -2.81
C ASP A 681 28.34 -44.38 -3.05
N PRO A 682 29.47 -45.01 -2.67
CA PRO A 682 29.67 -46.45 -2.85
C PRO A 682 28.65 -47.29 -2.04
N GLY A 683 28.03 -46.70 -1.03
CA GLY A 683 26.91 -47.31 -0.30
C GLY A 683 25.60 -47.34 -1.10
N HIS A 684 25.46 -46.51 -2.14
CA HIS A 684 24.22 -46.31 -2.90
C HIS A 684 24.53 -46.18 -4.40
N LEU A 685 24.67 -47.34 -5.05
CA LEU A 685 24.97 -47.41 -6.48
C LEU A 685 23.80 -46.91 -7.35
N VAL A 686 24.13 -46.41 -8.54
CA VAL A 686 23.16 -46.01 -9.56
C VAL A 686 23.22 -46.94 -10.77
N LEU A 687 22.19 -46.94 -11.61
CA LEU A 687 22.08 -47.81 -12.78
C LEU A 687 22.63 -47.14 -14.03
N ALA A 688 23.62 -47.76 -14.68
CA ALA A 688 24.28 -47.20 -15.84
C ALA A 688 23.35 -46.99 -17.05
N GLU A 689 22.33 -47.84 -17.20
CA GLU A 689 21.34 -47.76 -18.27
C GLU A 689 20.44 -46.50 -18.17
N THR A 690 20.47 -45.81 -17.04
CA THR A 690 19.74 -44.55 -16.84
C THR A 690 20.54 -43.33 -17.31
N PHE A 691 21.80 -43.51 -17.69
CA PHE A 691 22.63 -42.45 -18.28
C PHE A 691 22.30 -42.25 -19.75
N HIS A 692 21.49 -41.24 -20.03
CA HIS A 692 21.19 -40.76 -21.37
C HIS A 692 21.22 -39.23 -21.44
N GLU A 693 21.11 -38.68 -22.65
CA GLU A 693 21.28 -37.25 -22.94
C GLU A 693 20.34 -36.29 -22.19
N HIS A 694 19.22 -36.76 -21.64
CA HIS A 694 18.35 -35.91 -20.81
C HIS A 694 18.72 -35.97 -19.32
N SER A 695 19.31 -37.07 -18.87
CA SER A 695 19.75 -37.28 -17.48
C SER A 695 21.14 -36.67 -17.21
N VAL A 696 22.01 -36.63 -18.23
CA VAL A 696 23.39 -36.12 -18.13
C VAL A 696 23.68 -35.24 -19.34
N GLN A 697 24.00 -33.97 -19.10
CA GLN A 697 24.29 -32.99 -20.14
C GLN A 697 25.67 -32.37 -19.95
N LEU A 698 26.44 -32.28 -21.04
CA LEU A 698 27.64 -31.48 -21.14
C LEU A 698 27.35 -30.29 -22.04
N LEU A 699 27.46 -29.09 -21.50
CA LEU A 699 27.14 -27.84 -22.19
C LEU A 699 28.39 -26.98 -22.31
N ARG A 700 28.57 -26.28 -23.44
CA ARG A 700 29.64 -25.29 -23.63
C ARG A 700 29.04 -23.93 -23.93
N ALA A 701 29.59 -22.89 -23.31
CA ALA A 701 29.17 -21.52 -23.58
C ALA A 701 29.69 -21.07 -24.94
N ASN A 702 28.79 -20.76 -25.87
CA ASN A 702 29.09 -20.11 -27.13
C ASN A 702 28.79 -18.61 -27.00
N ALA A 703 29.77 -17.78 -27.37
CA ALA A 703 29.59 -16.36 -27.57
C ALA A 703 29.72 -16.10 -29.07
N GLU A 704 28.61 -16.05 -29.79
CA GLU A 704 28.64 -15.61 -31.19
C GLU A 704 28.48 -14.08 -31.25
N PRO A 705 29.44 -13.35 -31.85
CA PRO A 705 29.23 -11.96 -32.22
C PRO A 705 28.49 -11.94 -33.56
N ARG A 706 27.18 -11.66 -33.55
CA ARG A 706 26.41 -11.45 -34.79
C ARG A 706 26.14 -9.98 -35.15
N ASP A 707 26.31 -9.04 -34.22
CA ASP A 707 26.35 -7.60 -34.49
C ASP A 707 27.02 -6.87 -33.31
N SER A 708 27.77 -5.79 -33.54
CA SER A 708 28.66 -5.11 -32.58
C SER A 708 27.94 -4.34 -31.45
N ARG A 709 26.71 -4.73 -31.09
CA ARG A 709 25.87 -4.08 -30.06
C ARG A 709 25.32 -5.02 -28.98
N PHE A 710 25.33 -6.34 -29.16
CA PHE A 710 24.92 -7.31 -28.13
C PHE A 710 25.77 -8.58 -28.19
N THR A 711 26.22 -9.09 -27.03
CA THR A 711 26.87 -10.41 -26.92
C THR A 711 25.94 -11.34 -26.15
N TYR A 712 25.29 -12.27 -26.84
CA TYR A 712 24.55 -13.34 -26.18
C TYR A 712 25.51 -14.48 -25.84
N SER A 713 25.50 -14.96 -24.59
CA SER A 713 26.17 -16.21 -24.23
C SER A 713 25.13 -17.32 -24.09
N CYS A 714 25.06 -18.22 -25.07
CA CYS A 714 24.21 -19.41 -24.99
C CYS A 714 25.03 -20.62 -24.51
N TRP A 715 24.37 -21.59 -23.89
CA TRP A 715 24.97 -22.88 -23.53
C TRP A 715 24.51 -23.92 -24.54
N CYS A 716 25.41 -24.41 -25.39
CA CYS A 716 25.12 -25.40 -26.40
C CYS A 716 25.47 -26.81 -25.89
N GLN A 717 24.61 -27.79 -26.15
CA GLN A 717 24.91 -29.20 -25.88
C GLN A 717 26.15 -29.61 -26.67
N VAL A 718 27.12 -30.17 -25.97
CA VAL A 718 28.27 -30.86 -26.55
C VAL A 718 27.85 -32.31 -26.66
N ASP A 719 27.89 -32.85 -27.88
CA ASP A 719 27.74 -34.29 -28.10
C ASP A 719 28.77 -35.02 -27.21
N ALA A 720 28.30 -35.87 -26.29
CA ALA A 720 29.15 -36.56 -25.33
C ALA A 720 28.71 -38.02 -25.13
N VAL A 721 29.68 -38.92 -25.03
CA VAL A 721 29.48 -40.32 -24.66
C VAL A 721 29.50 -40.41 -23.14
N VAL A 722 28.42 -40.92 -22.56
CA VAL A 722 28.28 -41.14 -21.11
C VAL A 722 28.34 -42.63 -20.83
N THR A 723 29.21 -43.04 -19.90
CA THR A 723 29.43 -44.46 -19.54
C THR A 723 29.49 -44.61 -18.03
N GLY A 724 28.98 -45.71 -17.51
CA GLY A 724 29.10 -46.04 -16.09
C GLY A 724 30.43 -46.72 -15.77
N LEU A 725 30.92 -46.48 -14.56
CA LEU A 725 32.20 -46.98 -14.06
C LEU A 725 32.07 -47.46 -12.61
N ARG A 726 33.01 -48.31 -12.20
CA ARG A 726 33.22 -48.61 -10.79
C ARG A 726 34.44 -47.84 -10.30
N LEU A 727 34.20 -46.91 -9.40
CA LEU A 727 35.20 -46.06 -8.78
C LEU A 727 34.79 -45.78 -7.34
N GLU A 728 35.60 -46.20 -6.38
CA GLU A 728 35.37 -45.88 -4.97
C GLU A 728 36.04 -44.55 -4.62
N ARG A 729 35.24 -43.58 -4.15
CA ARG A 729 35.72 -42.27 -3.70
C ARG A 729 35.04 -41.85 -2.40
N GLY A 730 35.82 -41.18 -1.56
CA GLY A 730 35.34 -40.53 -0.36
C GLY A 730 34.65 -39.21 -0.70
N CYS A 731 33.99 -38.67 0.32
CA CYS A 731 33.22 -37.46 0.20
C CYS A 731 34.10 -36.21 0.16
N GLY A 732 33.99 -35.41 -0.90
CA GLY A 732 34.65 -34.11 -1.06
C GLY A 732 36.04 -34.16 -1.70
N ASP A 733 36.51 -35.36 -2.06
CA ASP A 733 37.79 -35.53 -2.75
C ASP A 733 37.66 -35.09 -4.23
N LEU A 734 38.64 -34.35 -4.73
CA LEU A 734 38.80 -34.12 -6.16
C LEU A 734 39.43 -35.39 -6.78
N ILE A 735 38.85 -35.89 -7.87
CA ILE A 735 39.42 -37.04 -8.60
C ILE A 735 40.52 -36.50 -9.53
N ASP A 736 41.71 -36.26 -8.96
CA ASP A 736 42.87 -35.66 -9.64
C ASP A 736 44.03 -36.65 -9.91
N ASP A 737 43.82 -37.93 -9.57
CA ASP A 737 44.72 -39.05 -9.83
C ASP A 737 44.23 -39.90 -11.02
N ALA A 738 45.08 -40.84 -11.48
CA ALA A 738 44.71 -41.82 -12.50
C ALA A 738 44.16 -43.08 -11.80
N PRO A 739 42.83 -43.23 -11.62
CA PRO A 739 42.28 -44.35 -10.87
C PRO A 739 42.40 -45.66 -11.66
N PRO A 740 42.45 -46.83 -11.00
CA PRO A 740 42.15 -48.08 -11.67
C PRO A 740 40.67 -48.06 -12.11
N PHE A 741 40.42 -48.15 -13.42
CA PHE A 741 39.06 -48.28 -13.96
C PHE A 741 38.76 -49.75 -14.24
N ASP A 742 37.55 -50.20 -13.87
CA ASP A 742 36.96 -51.39 -14.48
C ASP A 742 36.55 -51.10 -15.94
N GLU A 743 36.21 -52.13 -16.73
CA GLU A 743 35.65 -51.96 -18.07
C GLU A 743 34.36 -51.13 -18.06
N ASP A 744 34.10 -50.42 -19.16
CA ASP A 744 32.92 -49.56 -19.32
C ASP A 744 31.63 -50.36 -19.12
N VAL A 745 30.76 -49.87 -18.21
CA VAL A 745 29.48 -50.51 -17.90
C VAL A 745 28.37 -49.71 -18.55
N THR A 746 27.64 -50.33 -19.48
CA THR A 746 26.50 -49.72 -20.17
C THR A 746 25.14 -50.11 -19.56
N ALA A 747 25.11 -51.14 -18.73
CA ALA A 747 23.95 -51.56 -17.96
C ALA A 747 24.37 -52.26 -16.66
N GLY A 748 23.66 -52.01 -15.57
CA GLY A 748 23.93 -52.52 -14.23
C GLY A 748 24.47 -51.46 -13.25
N PRO A 749 24.70 -51.86 -11.99
CA PRO A 749 25.04 -50.94 -10.91
C PRO A 749 26.48 -50.43 -11.01
N VAL A 750 26.62 -49.12 -10.86
CA VAL A 750 27.88 -48.37 -10.99
C VAL A 750 28.01 -47.33 -9.87
N SER A 751 29.25 -47.05 -9.47
CA SER A 751 29.58 -46.06 -8.45
C SER A 751 30.15 -44.77 -9.03
N ALA A 752 30.29 -44.66 -10.35
CA ALA A 752 30.66 -43.43 -11.02
C ALA A 752 30.12 -43.39 -12.45
N LEU A 753 30.12 -42.19 -13.02
CA LEU A 753 29.95 -41.99 -14.46
C LEU A 753 31.11 -41.21 -15.05
N ARG A 754 31.29 -41.40 -16.35
CA ARG A 754 32.28 -40.74 -17.18
C ARG A 754 31.62 -40.09 -18.37
N ILE A 755 31.93 -38.81 -18.59
CA ILE A 755 31.44 -38.01 -19.72
C ILE A 755 32.63 -37.65 -20.60
N VAL A 756 32.61 -38.11 -21.85
CA VAL A 756 33.66 -37.85 -22.83
C VAL A 756 33.05 -37.12 -24.04
N PRO A 757 33.56 -35.95 -24.46
CA PRO A 757 33.14 -35.33 -25.71
C PRO A 757 33.25 -36.32 -26.86
N GLY A 758 32.23 -36.37 -27.71
CA GLY A 758 32.15 -37.29 -28.83
C GLY A 758 31.98 -36.56 -30.16
N ARG A 759 32.17 -37.30 -31.24
CA ARG A 759 31.87 -36.84 -32.61
C ARG A 759 31.03 -37.89 -33.31
N ARG A 760 29.94 -37.47 -33.96
CA ARG A 760 29.16 -38.38 -34.80
C ARG A 760 29.96 -38.75 -36.05
N GLY A 761 30.13 -40.05 -36.26
CA GLY A 761 30.69 -40.61 -37.48
C GLY A 761 29.71 -40.51 -38.66
N VAL A 762 30.17 -40.93 -39.85
CA VAL A 762 29.36 -40.90 -41.09
C VAL A 762 28.11 -41.78 -41.00
N GLU A 763 28.14 -42.81 -40.16
CA GLU A 763 27.02 -43.73 -39.90
C GLU A 763 26.10 -43.27 -38.74
N GLY A 764 26.36 -42.09 -38.15
CA GLY A 764 25.54 -41.50 -37.09
C GLY A 764 25.88 -41.95 -35.68
N GLU A 765 26.75 -42.95 -35.50
CA GLU A 765 27.23 -43.40 -34.19
C GLU A 765 28.16 -42.35 -33.54
N LEU A 766 27.96 -42.09 -32.24
CA LEU A 766 28.75 -41.15 -31.45
C LEU A 766 30.00 -41.84 -30.88
N GLN A 767 31.18 -41.46 -31.35
CA GLN A 767 32.46 -42.03 -30.88
C GLN A 767 33.15 -41.09 -29.88
N PRO A 768 33.71 -41.61 -28.77
CA PRO A 768 34.38 -40.78 -27.75
C PRO A 768 35.73 -40.24 -28.25
N LEU A 769 36.00 -38.96 -27.99
CA LEU A 769 37.24 -38.27 -28.35
C LEU A 769 37.80 -37.54 -27.11
N PRO A 770 38.47 -38.26 -26.19
CA PRO A 770 38.89 -37.72 -24.89
C PRO A 770 39.85 -36.51 -24.97
N GLY A 771 40.57 -36.34 -26.09
CA GLY A 771 41.45 -35.19 -26.32
C GLY A 771 40.77 -33.93 -26.89
N LEU A 772 39.45 -33.95 -27.17
CA LEU A 772 38.74 -32.86 -27.85
C LEU A 772 38.08 -31.90 -26.84
N TRP A 773 38.90 -31.13 -26.13
CA TRP A 773 38.44 -30.05 -25.25
C TRP A 773 38.85 -28.69 -25.81
N GLU A 774 37.90 -28.00 -26.43
CA GLU A 774 38.15 -26.66 -26.96
C GLU A 774 38.16 -25.62 -25.83
N PRO A 775 38.97 -24.55 -25.93
CA PRO A 775 38.91 -23.46 -24.96
C PRO A 775 37.49 -22.89 -24.84
N GLY A 776 37.02 -22.68 -23.61
CA GLY A 776 35.66 -22.22 -23.36
C GLY A 776 35.14 -22.57 -21.97
N ARG A 777 33.98 -22.03 -21.61
CA ARG A 777 33.29 -22.39 -20.36
C ARG A 777 32.44 -23.63 -20.61
N TYR A 778 32.58 -24.63 -19.76
CA TYR A 778 31.80 -25.86 -19.77
C TYR A 778 30.92 -25.94 -18.53
N ARG A 779 29.76 -26.58 -18.68
CA ARG A 779 28.75 -26.78 -17.64
C ARG A 779 28.20 -28.20 -17.74
N VAL A 780 28.22 -28.91 -16.63
CA VAL A 780 27.74 -30.28 -16.47
C VAL A 780 26.45 -30.25 -15.69
N VAL A 781 25.43 -30.92 -16.19
CA VAL A 781 24.13 -31.07 -15.55
C VAL A 781 23.82 -32.55 -15.35
N LEU A 782 23.47 -32.95 -14.13
CA LEU A 782 22.87 -34.26 -13.86
C LEU A 782 21.46 -34.00 -13.32
N ASP A 783 20.44 -34.59 -13.95
CA ASP A 783 19.05 -34.52 -13.50
C ASP A 783 18.74 -35.76 -12.65
N GLY A 784 18.57 -35.55 -11.35
CA GLY A 784 18.48 -36.63 -10.37
C GLY A 784 17.27 -37.53 -10.57
N HIS A 785 16.15 -36.97 -11.06
CA HIS A 785 14.91 -37.71 -11.33
C HIS A 785 15.06 -38.78 -12.42
N HIS A 786 16.10 -38.66 -13.25
CA HIS A 786 16.34 -39.56 -14.38
C HIS A 786 17.51 -40.50 -14.17
N ILE A 787 18.22 -40.40 -13.04
CA ILE A 787 19.32 -41.30 -12.68
C ILE A 787 18.86 -42.16 -11.51
N LEU A 788 18.54 -43.43 -11.76
CA LEU A 788 17.95 -44.30 -10.74
C LEU A 788 19.00 -45.05 -9.93
N GLY A 789 18.73 -45.23 -8.65
CA GLY A 789 19.48 -46.10 -7.75
C GLY A 789 19.29 -47.59 -8.06
N GLU A 790 20.27 -48.40 -7.68
CA GLU A 790 20.17 -49.86 -7.75
C GLU A 790 19.17 -50.42 -6.74
N ARG A 791 19.17 -49.86 -5.51
CA ARG A 791 18.38 -50.38 -4.39
C ARG A 791 16.91 -50.02 -4.53
N GLU A 792 16.07 -51.01 -4.26
CA GLU A 792 14.64 -50.84 -4.17
C GLU A 792 14.24 -50.40 -2.76
N VAL A 793 13.40 -49.38 -2.66
CA VAL A 793 12.88 -48.82 -1.40
C VAL A 793 11.36 -48.88 -1.40
N GLU A 794 10.77 -49.15 -0.24
CA GLU A 794 9.32 -49.10 -0.07
C GLU A 794 8.87 -47.69 0.32
N VAL A 795 8.06 -47.06 -0.52
CA VAL A 795 7.43 -45.76 -0.26
C VAL A 795 5.92 -45.90 -0.19
N PRO A 796 5.20 -45.02 0.53
CA PRO A 796 3.74 -45.00 0.49
C PRO A 796 3.22 -44.83 -0.94
N ASP A 797 2.18 -45.56 -1.30
CA ASP A 797 1.53 -45.36 -2.60
C ASP A 797 0.87 -43.97 -2.60
N PRO A 798 1.22 -43.08 -3.54
CA PRO A 798 0.63 -41.74 -3.60
C PRO A 798 -0.88 -41.76 -3.88
N THR A 799 -1.42 -42.88 -4.35
CA THR A 799 -2.87 -43.07 -4.59
C THR A 799 -3.58 -43.81 -3.45
N ASP A 800 -2.84 -44.48 -2.57
CA ASP A 800 -3.36 -45.18 -1.39
C ASP A 800 -2.30 -45.18 -0.26
N PRO A 801 -2.29 -44.16 0.62
CA PRO A 801 -1.27 -44.02 1.66
C PRO A 801 -1.19 -45.17 2.67
N GLU A 802 -2.20 -46.06 2.72
CA GLU A 802 -2.18 -47.26 3.55
C GLU A 802 -1.40 -48.42 2.90
N ASN A 803 -1.11 -48.32 1.60
CA ASN A 803 -0.32 -49.28 0.84
C ASN A 803 1.13 -48.79 0.64
N ARG A 804 2.07 -49.73 0.49
CA ARG A 804 3.48 -49.43 0.16
C ARG A 804 3.82 -49.98 -1.21
N ILE A 805 4.48 -49.18 -2.02
CA ILE A 805 5.01 -49.56 -3.33
C ILE A 805 6.54 -49.63 -3.27
N VAL A 806 7.11 -50.57 -4.04
CA VAL A 806 8.56 -50.71 -4.18
C VAL A 806 9.00 -49.91 -5.40
N VAL A 807 9.90 -48.95 -5.20
CA VAL A 807 10.46 -48.10 -6.26
C VAL A 807 11.98 -48.10 -6.19
N ARG A 808 12.64 -47.75 -7.31
CA ARG A 808 14.06 -47.41 -7.31
C ARG A 808 14.17 -45.89 -7.22
N PRO A 809 14.73 -45.34 -6.14
CA PRO A 809 14.74 -43.91 -5.97
C PRO A 809 15.76 -43.28 -6.92
N GLY A 810 15.42 -42.13 -7.49
CA GLY A 810 16.33 -41.24 -8.18
C GLY A 810 17.49 -40.73 -7.32
N LEU A 811 18.54 -40.28 -8.00
CA LEU A 811 19.69 -39.60 -7.43
C LEU A 811 19.24 -38.31 -6.74
N ASP A 812 19.67 -38.11 -5.49
CA ASP A 812 19.55 -36.84 -4.77
C ASP A 812 20.67 -35.91 -5.24
N ALA A 813 20.38 -35.19 -6.32
CA ALA A 813 21.33 -34.39 -7.10
C ALA A 813 21.38 -32.92 -6.65
N ASP A 814 20.50 -32.51 -5.73
CA ASP A 814 20.43 -31.11 -5.30
C ASP A 814 21.72 -30.68 -4.61
N HIS A 815 22.17 -29.47 -4.94
CA HIS A 815 23.39 -28.93 -4.34
C HIS A 815 23.31 -27.41 -4.27
N PHE A 816 23.87 -26.84 -3.20
CA PHE A 816 23.92 -25.41 -3.00
C PHE A 816 25.15 -24.80 -3.69
N SER A 817 25.02 -23.59 -4.24
CA SER A 817 26.13 -22.82 -4.81
C SER A 817 27.30 -22.69 -3.81
N PRO A 818 28.57 -22.90 -4.20
CA PRO A 818 29.10 -22.99 -5.57
C PRO A 818 29.56 -24.42 -5.95
N GLY A 819 28.71 -25.45 -5.85
CA GLY A 819 29.10 -26.84 -6.23
C GLY A 819 29.37 -27.77 -5.04
N LEU A 820 30.07 -28.88 -5.29
CA LEU A 820 30.37 -29.95 -4.30
C LEU A 820 31.54 -29.64 -3.33
N GLN A 821 32.00 -28.38 -3.26
CA GLN A 821 33.20 -28.00 -2.48
C GLN A 821 32.85 -27.53 -1.05
N ALA A 822 33.81 -27.67 -0.12
CA ALA A 822 33.80 -27.13 1.25
C ALA A 822 32.59 -27.58 2.14
N GLY A 823 32.66 -28.81 2.67
CA GLY A 823 31.72 -29.29 3.70
C GLY A 823 30.30 -29.56 3.21
N ARG A 824 30.07 -29.56 1.89
CA ARG A 824 28.78 -29.74 1.20
C ARG A 824 28.76 -31.00 0.35
N CYS A 825 29.26 -32.07 0.95
CA CYS A 825 29.25 -33.40 0.39
C CYS A 825 28.63 -34.34 1.44
N PRO A 826 27.85 -35.36 1.04
CA PRO A 826 27.38 -35.62 -0.34
C PRO A 826 26.41 -34.53 -0.85
N THR A 827 26.00 -34.60 -2.12
CA THR A 827 24.85 -33.80 -2.59
C THR A 827 23.59 -34.13 -1.80
N GLY A 828 22.65 -33.20 -1.84
CA GLY A 828 21.27 -33.47 -1.56
C GLY A 828 20.70 -32.91 -0.27
N ASP A 829 19.38 -32.87 -0.22
CA ASP A 829 18.57 -32.48 0.94
C ASP A 829 17.82 -33.67 1.56
N ALA A 830 18.18 -34.89 1.14
CA ALA A 830 17.53 -36.16 1.45
C ALA A 830 16.14 -36.33 0.80
N ILE A 831 15.87 -35.61 -0.29
CA ILE A 831 14.71 -35.77 -1.16
C ILE A 831 15.17 -36.34 -2.50
N GLU A 832 14.39 -37.27 -3.04
CA GLU A 832 14.68 -37.91 -4.32
C GLU A 832 14.61 -36.89 -5.47
N GLY A 833 15.64 -36.85 -6.31
CA GLY A 833 15.67 -36.07 -7.54
C GLY A 833 16.54 -34.83 -7.47
N GLY A 834 16.00 -33.70 -7.91
CA GLY A 834 16.76 -32.45 -7.96
C GLY A 834 17.73 -32.33 -9.13
N ARG A 835 18.54 -31.27 -9.13
CA ARG A 835 19.48 -30.98 -10.24
C ARG A 835 20.88 -30.61 -9.75
N PHE A 836 21.85 -31.38 -10.19
CA PHE A 836 23.26 -31.06 -10.01
C PHE A 836 23.75 -30.17 -11.16
N LEU A 837 24.47 -29.10 -10.83
CA LEU A 837 24.97 -28.10 -11.78
C LEU A 837 26.41 -27.70 -11.42
N SER A 838 27.38 -28.11 -12.23
CA SER A 838 28.76 -27.67 -12.06
C SER A 838 29.33 -27.06 -13.33
N TRP A 839 30.21 -26.08 -13.22
CA TRP A 839 30.90 -25.51 -14.38
C TRP A 839 32.40 -25.38 -14.14
N PHE A 840 33.17 -25.25 -15.21
CA PHE A 840 34.61 -24.98 -15.22
C PHE A 840 34.98 -24.30 -16.54
N THR A 841 36.17 -23.71 -16.64
CA THR A 841 36.64 -23.05 -17.88
C THR A 841 37.89 -23.73 -18.39
N VAL A 842 37.89 -24.27 -19.60
CA VAL A 842 39.11 -24.75 -20.26
C VAL A 842 39.84 -23.56 -20.86
N THR A 843 41.09 -23.37 -20.47
CA THR A 843 41.98 -22.35 -21.05
C THR A 843 42.86 -22.99 -22.12
N GLY A 844 43.01 -22.34 -23.28
CA GLY A 844 43.98 -22.78 -24.28
C GLY A 844 45.44 -22.64 -23.81
N ASP A 845 46.37 -23.32 -24.48
CA ASP A 845 47.81 -23.14 -24.28
C ASP A 845 48.16 -21.65 -24.42
N GLN A 846 48.38 -20.96 -23.31
CA GLN A 846 49.15 -19.72 -23.30
C GLN A 846 50.61 -20.13 -23.23
N GLY A 847 51.27 -20.08 -24.40
CA GLY A 847 52.68 -19.72 -24.44
C GLY A 847 52.84 -18.26 -24.06
#